data_AF-A0A2H4SJW1-F1
#
_entry.id   AF-A0A2H4SJW1-F1
#
_cell.length_a   1.000
_cell.length_b   1.000
_cell.length_c   1.000
_cell.angle_alpha   90.00
_cell.angle_beta   90.00
_cell.angle_gamma   90.00
#
_symmetry.space_group_name_H-M   'P 1'
#
loop_
_entity.id
_entity.type
_entity.pdbx_description
1 polymer ?
#
loop_
_entity_poly.entity_id
_entity_poly.type
_entity_poly.pdbx_seq_one_letter_code
_entity_poly.pdbx_strand_id
1 'polypeptide(L)'
;MASNQFDAQASTNYKEAFALFDKRGNGRCTVDSLGDLLRACGQNPTLSEIDDLQKGLGPEFDFESFQRVLNRPGGFRDPGEPEEYCRGFQVFDKDMTGFIGVGQLKYILTNLGEKMTEDEVDELLKAVDTSSGQVNYTGIRGGATSTAHFVIKPARLLLISCLVLLLAVTLAPPRYIFRLGSLAQQLRKIPLKIQRPPAQHFVSTMASEKFANPPQRPPVFSFTPEEIGATIDKIVATKRAAIDNVVAATTPETATFQNTLQPILVNDDETVGENFRVCFLQNVHPDAAVREASLKADGKIREVEIDLRMRDDIFQRVKTIYNNRASANLDTEFATILEKEYIQYVTKGLLLPPGPERDHFKEQQLELSRLCLESQNNHNNEMGGVWFTPEQLEGIPKTDIDVDELEKGTGENEGKVKADFKYTTSTPLFKYAKNETTRRDYFIAEANKVNQNVPIFQKIIELRDETARQAGYKDHADITISAKMAKDSEKVKAFLADIRTRVGDGGKKELDVLRELKKQDYAERGLEFDGEIYAWDTSYYSRILKEKEYSLDENEVAEYFPMWKTFAGMLEIFEKILGLHFVELDEAAKARLSPTGNAKDIVWHDEVVVISVWNDDASGGEFVGYLLLDLHPRPNKYGHNANFSLGPGYVKADGTRNYPCTALVCNFSRPSQGRPALLKHSEAVTLFHELGHGIHDLVGKTKTSYCHGTAVMWDFVEAPSQMLENWCWTPDVLQGLSSHWKSGEKISKDLVDKLVKTKHLNEAMGTLFQILIGTFDLTVHSPDSHEAVKQLNCGRLWNQLRAEISGVKGPEEVGYGMEWGQKHATIGHFVGGYDAGYYGYLYSKVFSTDMFYTAFKENPMDGEAGRRYRKLVLERGGSMDENVMLREFLGREPNPENFYKDLGLP
;
A
#
# COMPACT_ATOMS: atom_id res chain seq x y z
N MET A 1 24.18 -55.35 2.45
CA MET A 1 25.63 -55.14 2.45
C MET A 1 26.08 -54.95 1.01
N ALA A 2 26.18 -53.71 0.56
CA ALA A 2 26.94 -53.33 -0.62
C ALA A 2 28.04 -52.41 -0.12
N SER A 3 29.29 -52.81 -0.36
CA SER A 3 30.50 -52.27 0.26
C SER A 3 30.87 -50.91 -0.29
N ASN A 4 31.17 -49.98 0.63
CA ASN A 4 31.99 -48.80 0.42
C ASN A 4 33.30 -49.17 -0.30
N GLN A 5 33.35 -48.97 -1.61
CA GLN A 5 34.61 -48.67 -2.30
C GLN A 5 34.75 -47.14 -2.28
N PHE A 6 35.28 -46.61 -1.17
CA PHE A 6 35.85 -45.26 -1.18
C PHE A 6 37.21 -45.34 -1.87
N ASP A 7 37.38 -44.51 -2.90
CA ASP A 7 38.60 -44.38 -3.68
C ASP A 7 39.78 -44.04 -2.76
N ALA A 8 40.80 -44.91 -2.71
CA ALA A 8 42.00 -44.69 -1.88
C ALA A 8 42.73 -43.38 -2.26
N GLN A 9 42.52 -42.90 -3.50
CA GLN A 9 43.00 -41.63 -4.02
C GLN A 9 42.33 -40.43 -3.31
N ALA A 10 41.01 -40.47 -3.08
CA ALA A 10 40.26 -39.39 -2.43
C ALA A 10 40.63 -39.24 -0.95
N SER A 11 40.83 -40.36 -0.22
CA SER A 11 41.27 -40.31 1.18
C SER A 11 42.69 -39.76 1.36
N THR A 12 43.56 -39.87 0.35
CA THR A 12 44.92 -39.30 0.39
C THR A 12 44.85 -37.77 0.18
N ASN A 13 44.03 -37.31 -0.76
CA ASN A 13 43.80 -35.88 -1.03
C ASN A 13 43.19 -35.14 0.17
N TYR A 14 42.29 -35.76 0.94
CA TYR A 14 41.70 -35.11 2.12
C TYR A 14 42.69 -34.98 3.28
N LYS A 15 43.62 -35.93 3.44
CA LYS A 15 44.69 -35.82 4.45
C LYS A 15 45.66 -34.70 4.10
N GLU A 16 46.00 -34.56 2.83
CA GLU A 16 46.85 -33.47 2.33
C GLU A 16 46.17 -32.11 2.49
N ALA A 17 44.88 -32.00 2.14
CA ALA A 17 44.10 -30.80 2.38
C ALA A 17 44.06 -30.46 3.88
N PHE A 18 43.74 -31.42 4.75
CA PHE A 18 43.74 -31.18 6.20
C PHE A 18 45.11 -30.72 6.72
N ALA A 19 46.20 -31.31 6.23
CA ALA A 19 47.55 -30.91 6.62
C ALA A 19 47.91 -29.47 6.20
N LEU A 20 47.33 -28.94 5.12
CA LEU A 20 47.52 -27.53 4.72
C LEU A 20 46.83 -26.55 5.69
N PHE A 21 45.76 -26.97 6.36
CA PHE A 21 45.02 -26.15 7.30
C PHE A 21 45.46 -26.36 8.76
N ASP A 22 46.18 -27.44 9.06
CA ASP A 22 46.91 -27.63 10.32
C ASP A 22 48.17 -26.75 10.36
N LYS A 23 47.97 -25.45 10.61
CA LYS A 23 49.04 -24.45 10.68
C LYS A 23 50.06 -24.73 11.80
N ARG A 24 49.76 -25.61 12.76
CA ARG A 24 50.60 -25.90 13.92
C ARG A 24 51.33 -27.24 13.80
N GLY A 25 50.98 -28.08 12.83
CA GLY A 25 51.54 -29.42 12.62
C GLY A 25 51.25 -30.39 13.77
N ASN A 26 50.18 -30.18 14.53
CA ASN A 26 49.84 -30.97 15.72
C ASN A 26 48.68 -31.96 15.47
N GLY A 27 48.26 -32.12 14.21
CA GLY A 27 47.14 -32.95 13.79
C GLY A 27 45.77 -32.32 14.01
N ARG A 28 45.68 -31.01 14.23
CA ARG A 28 44.41 -30.31 14.53
C ARG A 28 44.23 -29.03 13.72
N CYS A 29 43.00 -28.78 13.29
CA CYS A 29 42.58 -27.54 12.64
C CYS A 29 41.65 -26.74 13.56
N THR A 30 41.63 -25.42 13.44
CA THR A 30 40.70 -24.54 14.16
C THR A 30 39.29 -24.67 13.61
N VAL A 31 38.27 -24.60 14.46
CA VAL A 31 36.86 -24.71 14.02
C VAL A 31 36.49 -23.68 12.94
N ASP A 32 37.07 -22.48 13.00
CA ASP A 32 36.86 -21.41 12.02
C ASP A 32 37.32 -21.77 10.61
N SER A 33 38.28 -22.70 10.46
CA SER A 33 38.77 -23.15 9.15
C SER A 33 37.97 -24.32 8.56
N LEU A 34 36.91 -24.79 9.24
CA LEU A 34 36.10 -25.93 8.79
C LEU A 34 35.46 -25.68 7.43
N GLY A 35 34.86 -24.50 7.24
CA GLY A 35 34.20 -24.14 5.98
C GLY A 35 35.16 -24.16 4.79
N ASP A 36 36.30 -23.49 4.94
CA ASP A 36 37.34 -23.43 3.92
C ASP A 36 37.93 -24.80 3.62
N LEU A 37 38.13 -25.63 4.65
CA LEU A 37 38.66 -26.98 4.49
C LEU A 37 37.66 -27.92 3.80
N LEU A 38 36.35 -27.80 4.06
CA LEU A 38 35.31 -28.54 3.34
C LEU A 38 35.27 -28.15 1.85
N ARG A 39 35.39 -26.85 1.55
CA ARG A 39 35.46 -26.33 0.18
C ARG A 39 36.72 -26.78 -0.55
N ALA A 40 37.87 -26.78 0.14
CA ALA A 40 39.11 -27.33 -0.40
C ALA A 40 39.02 -28.84 -0.72
N CYS A 41 38.12 -29.57 -0.04
CA CYS A 41 37.82 -30.97 -0.31
C CYS A 41 36.71 -31.18 -1.36
N GLY A 42 36.30 -30.11 -2.06
CA GLY A 42 35.29 -30.16 -3.13
C GLY A 42 33.85 -30.24 -2.64
N GLN A 43 33.59 -29.93 -1.36
CA GLN A 43 32.22 -29.85 -0.83
C GLN A 43 31.70 -28.40 -0.93
N ASN A 44 30.38 -28.23 -1.07
CA ASN A 44 29.76 -26.90 -1.16
C ASN A 44 28.75 -26.65 -0.02
N PRO A 45 29.19 -26.60 1.25
CA PRO A 45 28.31 -26.33 2.37
C PRO A 45 27.88 -24.86 2.41
N THR A 46 26.61 -24.63 2.77
CA THR A 46 26.09 -23.31 3.10
C THR A 46 26.74 -22.78 4.39
N LEU A 47 26.82 -21.45 4.57
CA LEU A 47 27.27 -20.81 5.81
C LEU A 47 26.43 -21.25 7.01
N SER A 48 25.12 -21.45 6.83
CA SER A 48 24.26 -21.99 7.89
C SER A 48 24.62 -23.44 8.23
N GLU A 49 24.91 -24.28 7.23
CA GLU A 49 25.37 -25.65 7.49
C GLU A 49 26.76 -25.68 8.14
N ILE A 50 27.66 -24.74 7.80
CA ILE A 50 28.96 -24.60 8.46
C ILE A 50 28.75 -24.24 9.93
N ASP A 51 27.93 -23.23 10.24
CA ASP A 51 27.65 -22.82 11.63
C ASP A 51 27.06 -23.97 12.46
N ASP A 52 26.16 -24.75 11.87
CA ASP A 52 25.59 -25.93 12.53
C ASP A 52 26.61 -27.06 12.73
N LEU A 53 27.49 -27.31 11.75
CA LEU A 53 28.56 -28.31 11.87
C LEU A 53 29.61 -27.88 12.90
N GLN A 54 29.92 -26.58 13.00
CA GLN A 54 30.85 -26.03 13.97
C GLN A 54 30.34 -26.17 15.41
N LYS A 55 29.02 -26.05 15.66
CA LYS A 55 28.42 -26.28 17.00
C LYS A 55 28.68 -27.70 17.54
N GLY A 56 28.84 -28.68 16.65
CA GLY A 56 29.14 -30.06 16.98
C GLY A 56 30.64 -30.35 17.19
N LEU A 57 31.51 -29.39 16.89
CA LEU A 57 32.96 -29.50 17.03
C LEU A 57 33.46 -28.62 18.19
N GLY A 58 34.54 -29.06 18.84
CA GLY A 58 35.26 -28.22 19.79
C GLY A 58 36.00 -27.07 19.09
N PRO A 59 36.69 -26.19 19.84
CA PRO A 59 37.45 -25.06 19.26
C PRO A 59 38.53 -25.49 18.27
N GLU A 60 39.00 -26.73 18.37
CA GLU A 60 39.85 -27.40 17.38
C GLU A 60 39.31 -28.82 17.12
N PHE A 61 39.48 -29.31 15.90
CA PHE A 61 39.07 -30.65 15.48
C PHE A 61 40.23 -31.41 14.83
N ASP A 62 40.25 -32.74 14.99
CA ASP A 62 41.22 -33.64 14.37
C ASP A 62 40.72 -34.22 13.04
N PHE A 63 41.61 -34.89 12.31
CA PHE A 63 41.28 -35.46 11.00
C PHE A 63 40.14 -36.49 11.07
N GLU A 64 40.03 -37.24 12.17
CA GLU A 64 38.96 -38.22 12.33
C GLU A 64 37.59 -37.54 12.48
N SER A 65 37.52 -36.47 13.26
CA SER A 65 36.31 -35.65 13.40
C SER A 65 35.95 -34.97 12.08
N PHE A 66 36.95 -34.49 11.33
CA PHE A 66 36.74 -33.96 9.97
C PHE A 66 36.19 -35.00 9.00
N GLN A 67 36.71 -36.23 9.01
CA GLN A 67 36.18 -37.32 8.18
C GLN A 67 34.73 -37.66 8.52
N ARG A 68 34.32 -37.56 9.79
CA ARG A 68 32.90 -37.76 10.17
C ARG A 68 32.00 -36.67 9.61
N VAL A 69 32.47 -35.42 9.59
CA VAL A 69 31.75 -34.30 8.96
C VAL A 69 31.67 -34.47 7.45
N LEU A 70 32.77 -34.86 6.80
CA LEU A 70 32.84 -35.10 5.36
C LEU A 70 31.87 -36.22 4.91
N ASN A 71 31.73 -37.26 5.75
CA ASN A 71 30.90 -38.44 5.47
C ASN A 71 29.53 -38.41 6.18
N ARG A 72 29.00 -37.21 6.49
CA ARG A 72 27.71 -37.08 7.17
C ARG A 72 26.57 -37.75 6.37
N PRO A 73 25.56 -38.34 7.05
CA PRO A 73 24.37 -38.86 6.38
C PRO A 73 23.67 -37.74 5.59
N GLY A 74 23.35 -38.03 4.32
CA GLY A 74 22.74 -37.06 3.40
C GLY A 74 23.74 -36.23 2.58
N GLY A 75 25.05 -36.35 2.83
CA GLY A 75 26.09 -35.65 2.06
C GLY A 75 26.03 -34.13 2.18
N PHE A 76 26.74 -33.45 1.28
CA PHE A 76 26.60 -32.01 1.04
C PHE A 76 25.84 -31.81 -0.27
N ARG A 77 25.18 -30.67 -0.41
CA ARG A 77 24.43 -30.36 -1.63
C ARG A 77 25.39 -30.32 -2.83
N ASP A 78 25.03 -31.03 -3.90
CA ASP A 78 25.76 -30.95 -5.15
C ASP A 78 25.72 -29.50 -5.68
N PRO A 79 26.81 -28.99 -6.27
CA PRO A 79 26.75 -27.71 -6.97
C PRO A 79 25.69 -27.82 -8.07
N GLY A 80 24.71 -26.93 -8.05
CA GLY A 80 23.65 -26.90 -9.07
C GLY A 80 24.21 -26.77 -10.49
N GLU A 81 23.40 -27.09 -11.49
CA GLU A 81 23.83 -26.95 -12.88
C GLU A 81 24.07 -25.47 -13.22
N PRO A 82 25.07 -25.11 -14.06
CA PRO A 82 25.33 -23.73 -14.48
C PRO A 82 24.08 -23.01 -15.00
N GLU A 83 23.16 -23.75 -15.62
CA GLU A 83 21.87 -23.27 -16.10
C GLU A 83 20.94 -22.78 -14.99
N GLU A 84 21.01 -23.37 -13.79
CA GLU A 84 20.21 -22.96 -12.64
C GLU A 84 20.67 -21.60 -12.09
N TYR A 85 21.99 -21.38 -12.04
CA TYR A 85 22.55 -20.07 -11.68
C TYR A 85 22.25 -19.02 -12.75
N CYS A 86 22.33 -19.39 -14.04
CA CYS A 86 21.92 -18.49 -15.13
C CYS A 86 20.44 -18.10 -15.02
N ARG A 87 19.54 -19.02 -14.67
CA ARG A 87 18.12 -18.71 -14.41
C ARG A 87 17.94 -17.76 -13.22
N GLY A 88 18.76 -17.92 -12.18
CA GLY A 88 18.80 -16.97 -11.06
C GLY A 88 19.13 -15.54 -11.52
N PHE A 89 20.13 -15.38 -12.38
CA PHE A 89 20.50 -14.07 -12.93
C PHE A 89 19.51 -13.54 -13.98
N GLN A 90 18.80 -14.40 -14.71
CA GLN A 90 17.74 -13.99 -15.67
C GLN A 90 16.61 -13.20 -15.01
N VAL A 91 16.34 -13.43 -13.72
CA VAL A 91 15.35 -12.63 -12.96
C VAL A 91 15.73 -11.14 -12.94
N PHE A 92 17.02 -10.84 -13.06
CA PHE A 92 17.58 -9.50 -12.99
C PHE A 92 17.87 -8.89 -14.37
N ASP A 93 17.75 -9.69 -15.42
CA ASP A 93 17.90 -9.32 -16.84
C ASP A 93 16.52 -9.39 -17.51
N LYS A 94 15.68 -8.39 -17.21
CA LYS A 94 14.28 -8.33 -17.65
C LYS A 94 14.11 -8.42 -19.17
N ASP A 95 15.12 -7.99 -19.91
CA ASP A 95 15.14 -7.96 -21.38
C ASP A 95 15.83 -9.21 -21.99
N MET A 96 16.26 -10.17 -21.16
CA MET A 96 16.91 -11.43 -21.57
C MET A 96 18.15 -11.23 -22.45
N THR A 97 18.89 -10.14 -22.21
CA THR A 97 20.07 -9.74 -22.97
C THR A 97 21.28 -10.65 -22.77
N GLY A 98 21.29 -11.41 -21.67
CA GLY A 98 22.40 -12.21 -21.19
C GLY A 98 23.41 -11.44 -20.32
N PHE A 99 23.10 -10.19 -19.99
CA PHE A 99 23.95 -9.29 -19.20
C PHE A 99 23.21 -8.76 -17.97
N ILE A 100 23.96 -8.49 -16.90
CA ILE A 100 23.47 -7.80 -15.69
C ILE A 100 24.41 -6.64 -15.35
N GLY A 101 23.90 -5.53 -14.81
CA GLY A 101 24.75 -4.42 -14.40
C GLY A 101 25.73 -4.82 -13.28
N VAL A 102 26.95 -4.29 -13.28
CA VAL A 102 27.95 -4.58 -12.23
C VAL A 102 27.43 -4.21 -10.84
N GLY A 103 26.76 -3.06 -10.71
CA GLY A 103 26.12 -2.65 -9.46
C GLY A 103 24.97 -3.58 -9.05
N GLN A 104 24.23 -4.13 -10.02
CA GLN A 104 23.15 -5.08 -9.76
C GLN A 104 23.69 -6.44 -9.33
N LEU A 105 24.79 -6.92 -9.93
CA LEU A 105 25.51 -8.10 -9.48
C LEU A 105 26.07 -7.91 -8.07
N LYS A 106 26.66 -6.75 -7.77
CA LYS A 106 27.14 -6.40 -6.43
C LYS A 106 26.00 -6.42 -5.41
N TYR A 107 24.84 -5.86 -5.76
CA TYR A 107 23.65 -5.89 -4.94
C TYR A 107 23.16 -7.33 -4.67
N ILE A 108 23.09 -8.17 -5.71
CA ILE A 108 22.67 -9.57 -5.59
C ILE A 108 23.59 -10.33 -4.62
N LEU A 109 24.91 -10.26 -4.82
CA LEU A 109 25.88 -11.02 -4.01
C LEU A 109 25.98 -10.55 -2.55
N THR A 110 25.65 -9.28 -2.27
CA THR A 110 25.67 -8.73 -0.91
C THR A 110 24.33 -8.81 -0.18
N ASN A 111 23.21 -8.96 -0.90
CA ASN A 111 21.87 -8.86 -0.30
C ASN A 111 21.00 -10.10 -0.46
N LEU A 112 21.25 -10.97 -1.43
CA LEU A 112 20.40 -12.10 -1.77
C LEU A 112 21.11 -13.44 -1.51
N GLY A 113 20.39 -14.40 -0.95
CA GLY A 113 20.95 -15.70 -0.56
C GLY A 113 21.96 -15.57 0.59
N GLU A 114 23.02 -16.37 0.54
CA GLU A 114 24.14 -16.25 1.47
C GLU A 114 25.02 -15.06 1.09
N LYS A 115 25.03 -14.06 1.97
CA LYS A 115 25.61 -12.76 1.68
C LYS A 115 27.13 -12.81 1.71
N MET A 116 27.75 -12.28 0.68
CA MET A 116 29.16 -11.94 0.66
C MET A 116 29.36 -10.53 1.21
N THR A 117 30.50 -10.28 1.86
CA THR A 117 30.92 -8.94 2.25
C THR A 117 31.28 -8.11 1.01
N GLU A 118 31.23 -6.77 1.12
CA GLU A 118 31.59 -5.91 -0.02
C GLU A 118 33.01 -6.17 -0.52
N ASP A 119 33.96 -6.42 0.39
CA ASP A 119 35.34 -6.73 0.05
C ASP A 119 35.46 -8.03 -0.77
N GLU A 120 34.71 -9.07 -0.40
CA GLU A 120 34.69 -10.34 -1.14
C GLU A 120 34.08 -10.20 -2.54
N VAL A 121 33.04 -9.38 -2.67
CA VAL A 121 32.42 -9.09 -3.96
C VAL A 121 33.34 -8.23 -4.83
N ASP A 122 34.02 -7.24 -4.26
CA ASP A 122 34.95 -6.40 -4.99
C ASP A 122 36.18 -7.18 -5.46
N GLU A 123 36.66 -8.17 -4.69
CA GLU A 123 37.68 -9.11 -5.17
C GLU A 123 37.15 -10.02 -6.29
N LEU A 124 35.91 -10.53 -6.18
CA LEU A 124 35.29 -11.35 -7.22
C LEU A 124 35.12 -10.57 -8.54
N LEU A 125 34.73 -9.31 -8.46
CA LEU A 125 34.51 -8.44 -9.63
C LEU A 125 35.81 -8.10 -10.38
N LYS A 126 37.00 -8.22 -9.75
CA LYS A 126 38.29 -8.09 -10.45
C LYS A 126 38.55 -9.24 -11.44
N ALA A 127 37.89 -10.38 -11.27
CA ALA A 127 38.03 -11.56 -12.14
C ALA A 127 37.02 -11.57 -13.31
N VAL A 128 36.13 -10.58 -13.40
CA VAL A 128 35.11 -10.47 -14.44
C VAL A 128 35.38 -9.24 -15.30
N ASP A 129 35.10 -9.31 -16.61
CA ASP A 129 35.18 -8.11 -17.45
C ASP A 129 34.03 -7.16 -17.11
N THR A 130 34.36 -6.12 -16.34
CA THR A 130 33.44 -5.08 -15.88
C THR A 130 33.57 -3.78 -16.67
N SER A 131 34.41 -3.76 -17.72
CA SER A 131 34.76 -2.54 -18.47
C SER A 131 33.58 -1.88 -19.18
N SER A 132 32.54 -2.65 -19.51
CA SER A 132 31.29 -2.18 -20.10
C SER A 132 30.26 -1.70 -19.07
N GLY A 133 30.56 -1.81 -17.76
CA GLY A 133 29.58 -1.59 -16.68
C GLY A 133 28.55 -2.71 -16.54
N GLN A 134 28.66 -3.79 -17.32
CA GLN A 134 27.78 -4.95 -17.31
C GLN A 134 28.58 -6.26 -17.34
N VAL A 135 28.01 -7.32 -16.77
CA VAL A 135 28.58 -8.66 -16.67
C VAL A 135 27.75 -9.64 -17.49
N ASN A 136 28.40 -10.37 -18.40
CA ASN A 136 27.75 -11.42 -19.18
C ASN A 136 27.61 -12.71 -18.34
N TYR A 137 26.44 -12.92 -17.75
CA TYR A 137 26.16 -14.12 -16.96
C TYR A 137 25.79 -15.33 -17.84
N THR A 138 25.37 -15.13 -19.10
CA THR A 138 25.11 -16.24 -20.04
C THR A 138 26.37 -16.80 -20.69
N GLY A 139 27.48 -16.06 -20.66
CA GLY A 139 28.80 -16.51 -21.10
C GLY A 139 29.31 -17.74 -20.32
N ILE A 140 28.69 -18.03 -19.17
CA ILE A 140 28.86 -19.26 -18.39
C ILE A 140 28.44 -20.51 -19.21
N ARG A 141 27.52 -20.38 -20.19
CA ARG A 141 27.05 -21.49 -21.06
C ARG A 141 28.07 -21.94 -22.11
N GLY A 142 29.09 -21.14 -22.40
CA GLY A 142 30.00 -21.32 -23.55
C GLY A 142 31.13 -22.33 -23.32
N GLY A 143 30.82 -23.51 -22.80
CA GLY A 143 31.81 -24.53 -22.42
C GLY A 143 31.62 -25.90 -23.10
N ALA A 144 30.79 -26.03 -24.13
CA ALA A 144 30.74 -27.24 -24.94
C ALA A 144 30.19 -26.95 -26.34
N THR A 145 30.97 -27.34 -27.34
CA THR A 145 30.63 -27.54 -28.77
C THR A 145 30.98 -26.42 -29.79
N SER A 146 31.91 -26.80 -30.66
CA SER A 146 32.10 -26.45 -32.07
C SER A 146 33.26 -25.52 -32.47
N THR A 147 33.99 -26.01 -33.46
CA THR A 147 35.26 -25.61 -34.06
C THR A 147 35.12 -24.46 -35.07
N ALA A 148 35.85 -23.36 -34.88
CA ALA A 148 36.50 -22.59 -35.97
C ALA A 148 37.47 -21.55 -35.40
N HIS A 149 38.68 -21.52 -35.95
CA HIS A 149 39.84 -20.77 -35.47
C HIS A 149 39.67 -19.25 -35.52
N PHE A 150 39.71 -18.59 -34.36
CA PHE A 150 40.38 -17.29 -34.20
C PHE A 150 41.31 -17.36 -33.00
N VAL A 151 42.61 -17.20 -33.28
CA VAL A 151 43.70 -17.24 -32.32
C VAL A 151 43.62 -16.02 -31.42
N ILE A 152 43.11 -16.19 -30.19
CA ILE A 152 43.28 -15.23 -29.09
C ILE A 152 43.79 -16.00 -27.87
N LYS A 153 44.84 -15.45 -27.25
CA LYS A 153 45.82 -16.02 -26.31
C LYS A 153 45.23 -16.85 -25.14
N PRO A 154 45.97 -17.85 -24.61
CA PRO A 154 45.54 -18.81 -23.57
C PRO A 154 45.26 -18.21 -22.17
N ALA A 155 45.18 -16.89 -22.03
CA ALA A 155 44.95 -16.21 -20.76
C ALA A 155 43.46 -16.14 -20.34
N ARG A 156 42.50 -16.46 -21.24
CA ARG A 156 41.06 -16.37 -20.94
C ARG A 156 40.39 -17.69 -20.52
N LEU A 157 40.97 -18.86 -20.83
CA LEU A 157 40.45 -20.14 -20.33
C LEU A 157 40.80 -20.38 -18.84
N LEU A 158 41.83 -19.71 -18.31
CA LEU A 158 42.11 -19.75 -16.87
C LEU A 158 41.08 -18.94 -16.07
N LEU A 159 40.48 -17.89 -16.65
CA LEU A 159 39.55 -16.98 -15.94
C LEU A 159 38.19 -17.63 -15.63
N ILE A 160 37.70 -18.53 -16.48
CA ILE A 160 36.39 -19.18 -16.28
C ILE A 160 36.48 -20.32 -15.24
N SER A 161 37.60 -21.05 -15.21
CA SER A 161 37.88 -21.99 -14.12
C SER A 161 38.19 -21.25 -12.81
N CYS A 162 38.79 -20.05 -12.86
CA CYS A 162 39.03 -19.22 -11.68
C CYS A 162 37.74 -18.67 -11.06
N LEU A 163 36.67 -18.38 -11.80
CA LEU A 163 35.42 -17.92 -11.18
C LEU A 163 34.73 -19.01 -10.35
N VAL A 164 34.90 -20.28 -10.74
CA VAL A 164 34.39 -21.45 -10.00
C VAL A 164 35.36 -21.91 -8.91
N LEU A 165 36.68 -21.71 -9.08
CA LEU A 165 37.71 -22.05 -8.08
C LEU A 165 37.96 -20.96 -7.01
N LEU A 166 37.74 -19.67 -7.28
CA LEU A 166 37.90 -18.59 -6.29
C LEU A 166 36.71 -18.48 -5.32
N LEU A 167 35.58 -19.13 -5.61
CA LEU A 167 34.53 -19.40 -4.62
C LEU A 167 34.96 -20.45 -3.58
N ALA A 168 36.16 -21.07 -3.70
CA ALA A 168 36.54 -22.23 -2.89
C ALA A 168 37.88 -22.14 -2.10
N VAL A 169 38.80 -21.18 -2.29
CA VAL A 169 40.15 -21.27 -1.63
C VAL A 169 40.79 -19.92 -1.21
N THR A 170 40.60 -19.55 0.07
CA THR A 170 41.55 -18.99 1.07
C THR A 170 42.12 -17.55 1.03
N LEU A 171 41.99 -16.88 2.19
CA LEU A 171 42.70 -15.71 2.75
C LEU A 171 44.14 -16.00 3.25
N ALA A 172 45.03 -14.98 3.35
CA ALA A 172 45.91 -14.69 4.52
C ALA A 172 46.91 -13.49 4.38
N PRO A 173 47.39 -12.84 5.49
CA PRO A 173 47.67 -11.38 5.62
C PRO A 173 49.13 -10.98 6.04
N PRO A 174 49.41 -9.70 6.39
CA PRO A 174 49.91 -9.42 7.77
C PRO A 174 49.58 -8.07 8.45
N ARG A 175 49.25 -8.18 9.76
CA ARG A 175 49.74 -7.43 10.97
C ARG A 175 48.96 -6.25 11.64
N TYR A 176 48.39 -6.57 12.81
CA TYR A 176 48.40 -5.96 14.17
C TYR A 176 48.54 -4.43 14.39
N ILE A 177 47.64 -3.87 15.25
CA ILE A 177 47.93 -3.17 16.55
C ILE A 177 46.62 -3.01 17.41
N PHE A 178 46.84 -2.84 18.71
CA PHE A 178 46.09 -3.08 19.97
C PHE A 178 44.70 -2.46 20.29
N ARG A 179 43.98 -3.27 21.09
CA ARG A 179 43.06 -3.05 22.24
C ARG A 179 43.00 -1.66 22.92
N LEU A 180 41.78 -1.21 23.27
CA LEU A 180 41.26 -1.01 24.65
C LEU A 180 39.83 -0.45 24.62
N GLY A 181 38.86 -1.12 25.26
CA GLY A 181 37.51 -0.58 25.46
C GLY A 181 36.40 -1.54 25.91
N SER A 182 36.58 -2.87 25.84
CA SER A 182 35.55 -3.84 26.22
C SER A 182 35.75 -4.40 27.63
N LEU A 183 35.42 -3.59 28.64
CA LEU A 183 35.02 -4.12 29.96
C LEU A 183 33.70 -3.50 30.48
N ALA A 184 33.04 -2.62 29.71
CA ALA A 184 31.78 -1.99 30.09
C ALA A 184 30.52 -2.60 29.41
N GLN A 185 30.68 -3.50 28.45
CA GLN A 185 29.55 -4.07 27.69
C GLN A 185 29.09 -5.48 28.13
N GLN A 186 29.83 -6.15 29.03
CA GLN A 186 29.45 -7.49 29.52
C GLN A 186 28.62 -7.49 30.82
N LEU A 187 28.16 -6.33 31.31
CA LEU A 187 27.23 -6.23 32.46
C LEU A 187 25.83 -5.70 32.10
N ARG A 188 25.45 -5.66 30.82
CA ARG A 188 24.06 -5.37 30.41
C ARG A 188 23.54 -6.37 29.37
N LYS A 189 23.53 -7.65 29.73
CA LYS A 189 22.59 -8.63 29.15
C LYS A 189 21.87 -9.35 30.28
N ILE A 190 21.11 -8.59 31.06
CA ILE A 190 19.84 -9.11 31.56
C ILE A 190 18.83 -8.67 30.50
N PRO A 191 18.14 -9.59 29.81
CA PRO A 191 17.00 -9.20 29.01
C PRO A 191 16.01 -8.57 29.98
N LEU A 192 15.85 -7.25 29.91
CA LEU A 192 14.63 -6.64 30.41
C LEU A 192 13.53 -7.35 29.63
N LYS A 193 12.84 -8.29 30.28
CA LYS A 193 11.44 -8.56 29.96
C LYS A 193 10.77 -7.20 30.05
N ILE A 194 10.69 -6.51 28.91
CA ILE A 194 9.70 -5.46 28.74
C ILE A 194 8.40 -6.24 28.93
N GLN A 195 7.82 -6.14 30.12
CA GLN A 195 6.41 -6.47 30.30
C GLN A 195 5.70 -5.60 29.27
N ARG A 196 5.26 -6.22 28.16
CA ARG A 196 4.24 -5.61 27.32
C ARG A 196 3.12 -5.23 28.29
N PRO A 197 2.70 -3.95 28.35
CA PRO A 197 1.45 -3.63 29.01
C PRO A 197 0.39 -4.56 28.43
N PRO A 198 -0.51 -5.15 29.23
CA PRO A 198 -1.64 -5.89 28.68
C PRO A 198 -2.30 -4.98 27.64
N ALA A 199 -2.52 -5.51 26.43
CA ALA A 199 -3.22 -4.76 25.41
C ALA A 199 -4.56 -4.33 25.98
N GLN A 200 -4.74 -3.02 26.14
CA GLN A 200 -5.98 -2.42 26.62
C GLN A 200 -6.98 -2.50 25.48
N HIS A 201 -7.51 -3.70 25.29
CA HIS A 201 -8.59 -4.01 24.37
C HIS A 201 -9.93 -3.49 24.91
N PHE A 202 -10.89 -3.24 24.02
CA PHE A 202 -12.26 -2.94 24.43
C PHE A 202 -12.95 -4.26 24.76
N VAL A 203 -12.95 -4.63 26.04
CA VAL A 203 -13.69 -5.81 26.50
C VAL A 203 -15.17 -5.47 26.52
N SER A 204 -15.90 -5.87 25.46
CA SER A 204 -17.36 -5.96 25.53
C SER A 204 -17.73 -6.80 26.75
N THR A 205 -18.42 -6.21 27.72
CA THR A 205 -18.87 -6.89 28.93
C THR A 205 -19.77 -8.05 28.57
N MET A 206 -19.24 -9.28 28.71
CA MET A 206 -19.96 -10.56 28.67
C MET A 206 -20.88 -10.72 27.44
N ALA A 207 -20.26 -11.05 26.31
CA ALA A 207 -20.97 -11.59 25.16
C ALA A 207 -21.85 -12.77 25.60
N SER A 208 -23.17 -12.60 25.59
CA SER A 208 -24.12 -13.70 25.82
C SER A 208 -23.81 -14.89 24.91
N GLU A 209 -24.23 -16.12 25.25
CA GLU A 209 -23.99 -17.32 24.41
C GLU A 209 -24.35 -17.12 22.93
N LYS A 210 -25.31 -16.24 22.64
CA LYS A 210 -25.73 -15.83 21.29
C LYS A 210 -24.54 -15.31 20.45
N PHE A 211 -23.71 -14.46 21.02
CA PHE A 211 -22.58 -13.83 20.32
C PHE A 211 -21.34 -14.71 20.28
N ALA A 212 -21.30 -15.76 21.11
CA ALA A 212 -20.20 -16.70 21.13
C ALA A 212 -20.16 -17.57 19.86
N ASN A 213 -21.25 -17.72 19.10
CA ASN A 213 -21.29 -18.67 17.98
C ASN A 213 -21.77 -17.99 16.68
N PRO A 214 -20.89 -17.24 15.99
CA PRO A 214 -21.18 -16.75 14.64
C PRO A 214 -21.57 -17.90 13.70
N PRO A 215 -22.58 -17.70 12.82
CA PRO A 215 -23.04 -18.73 11.88
C PRO A 215 -22.04 -18.99 10.74
N GLN A 216 -21.07 -18.10 10.55
CA GLN A 216 -19.97 -18.21 9.59
C GLN A 216 -18.66 -18.08 10.36
N ARG A 217 -17.67 -18.93 10.08
CA ARG A 217 -16.33 -18.80 10.69
C ARG A 217 -15.61 -17.56 10.17
N PRO A 218 -14.70 -16.96 10.97
CA PRO A 218 -13.80 -15.93 10.47
C PRO A 218 -12.93 -16.47 9.33
N PRO A 219 -12.51 -15.62 8.37
CA PRO A 219 -11.61 -16.05 7.33
C PRO A 219 -10.20 -16.38 7.84
N VAL A 220 -9.47 -17.19 7.07
CA VAL A 220 -8.10 -17.63 7.36
C VAL A 220 -7.11 -16.77 6.59
N PHE A 221 -5.94 -16.51 7.19
CA PHE A 221 -4.83 -15.71 6.65
C PHE A 221 -3.47 -16.41 6.73
N SER A 222 -3.42 -17.64 7.23
CA SER A 222 -2.19 -18.44 7.41
C SER A 222 -1.75 -19.18 6.14
N PHE A 223 -1.89 -18.57 4.96
CA PHE A 223 -1.50 -19.18 3.70
C PHE A 223 0.02 -19.25 3.54
N THR A 224 0.54 -20.38 3.05
CA THR A 224 1.93 -20.43 2.56
C THR A 224 2.07 -19.79 1.17
N PRO A 225 3.28 -19.40 0.75
CA PRO A 225 3.53 -18.90 -0.61
C PRO A 225 3.02 -19.86 -1.71
N GLU A 226 3.16 -21.17 -1.53
CA GLU A 226 2.69 -22.20 -2.46
C GLU A 226 1.17 -22.29 -2.50
N GLU A 227 0.52 -22.23 -1.32
CA GLU A 227 -0.94 -22.24 -1.22
C GLU A 227 -1.57 -21.03 -1.90
N ILE A 228 -0.95 -19.84 -1.78
CA ILE A 228 -1.35 -18.63 -2.50
C ILE A 228 -1.35 -18.88 -4.01
N GLY A 229 -0.26 -19.43 -4.54
CA GLY A 229 -0.14 -19.74 -5.97
C GLY A 229 -1.17 -20.78 -6.44
N ALA A 230 -1.35 -21.87 -5.71
CA ALA A 230 -2.32 -22.90 -6.06
C ALA A 230 -3.77 -22.39 -6.01
N THR A 231 -4.08 -21.56 -5.02
CA THR A 231 -5.41 -20.94 -4.83
C THR A 231 -5.74 -20.04 -6.02
N ILE A 232 -4.81 -19.16 -6.41
CA ILE A 232 -5.07 -18.24 -7.50
C ILE A 232 -5.21 -18.95 -8.85
N ASP A 233 -4.41 -19.99 -9.09
CA ASP A 233 -4.49 -20.78 -10.33
C ASP A 233 -5.86 -21.49 -10.44
N LYS A 234 -6.41 -21.97 -9.32
CA LYS A 234 -7.77 -22.54 -9.27
C LYS A 234 -8.84 -21.48 -9.55
N ILE A 235 -8.74 -20.29 -8.97
CA ILE A 235 -9.69 -19.19 -9.19
C ILE A 235 -9.67 -18.76 -10.66
N VAL A 236 -8.48 -18.60 -11.25
CA VAL A 236 -8.30 -18.30 -12.67
C VAL A 236 -8.95 -19.36 -13.56
N ALA A 237 -8.71 -20.65 -13.27
CA ALA A 237 -9.27 -21.76 -14.06
C ALA A 237 -10.80 -21.80 -13.99
N THR A 238 -11.39 -21.60 -12.81
CA THR A 238 -12.85 -21.61 -12.62
C THR A 238 -13.52 -20.42 -13.30
N LYS A 239 -12.96 -19.21 -13.21
CA LYS A 239 -13.43 -18.03 -13.95
C LYS A 239 -13.43 -18.24 -15.47
N ARG A 240 -12.34 -18.80 -16.03
CA ARG A 240 -12.27 -19.13 -17.46
C ARG A 240 -13.35 -20.15 -17.85
N ALA A 241 -13.45 -21.24 -17.08
CA ALA A 241 -14.44 -22.29 -17.31
C ALA A 241 -15.89 -21.79 -17.23
N ALA A 242 -16.21 -20.89 -16.29
CA ALA A 242 -17.55 -20.31 -16.16
C ALA A 242 -17.97 -19.57 -17.44
N ILE A 243 -17.10 -18.74 -17.99
CA ILE A 243 -17.36 -18.01 -19.24
C ILE A 243 -17.39 -18.96 -20.44
N ASP A 244 -16.46 -19.93 -20.53
CA ASP A 244 -16.45 -20.92 -21.61
C ASP A 244 -17.75 -21.75 -21.64
N ASN A 245 -18.24 -22.15 -20.48
CA ASN A 245 -19.50 -22.88 -20.36
C ASN A 245 -20.70 -22.03 -20.81
N VAL A 246 -20.74 -20.75 -20.44
CA VAL A 246 -21.77 -19.81 -20.90
C VAL A 246 -21.72 -19.67 -22.42
N VAL A 247 -20.54 -19.48 -22.99
CA VAL A 247 -20.35 -19.35 -24.44
C VAL A 247 -20.76 -20.63 -25.18
N ALA A 248 -20.44 -21.81 -24.64
CA ALA A 248 -20.85 -23.08 -25.22
C ALA A 248 -22.36 -23.34 -25.14
N ALA A 249 -23.03 -22.86 -24.07
CA ALA A 249 -24.44 -23.13 -23.80
C ALA A 249 -25.43 -22.13 -24.43
N THR A 250 -24.96 -20.96 -24.85
CA THR A 250 -25.81 -19.87 -25.34
C THR A 250 -25.31 -19.33 -26.67
N THR A 251 -26.14 -18.56 -27.37
CA THR A 251 -25.77 -17.72 -28.54
C THR A 251 -26.24 -16.29 -28.27
N PRO A 252 -25.79 -15.26 -29.03
CA PRO A 252 -26.33 -13.91 -28.86
C PRO A 252 -27.87 -13.86 -28.90
N GLU A 253 -28.51 -14.62 -29.78
CA GLU A 253 -29.97 -14.66 -29.96
C GLU A 253 -30.71 -15.34 -28.81
N THR A 254 -30.05 -16.27 -28.10
CA THR A 254 -30.62 -17.03 -26.97
C THR A 254 -30.14 -16.51 -25.61
N ALA A 255 -29.29 -15.48 -25.61
CA ALA A 255 -28.71 -14.90 -24.41
C ALA A 255 -29.77 -14.17 -23.58
N THR A 256 -29.81 -14.50 -22.29
CA THR A 256 -30.61 -13.84 -21.26
C THR A 256 -29.70 -13.55 -20.07
N PHE A 257 -30.10 -12.65 -19.17
CA PHE A 257 -29.33 -12.41 -17.95
C PHE A 257 -29.09 -13.72 -17.16
N GLN A 258 -30.13 -14.55 -17.04
CA GLN A 258 -30.14 -15.78 -16.24
C GLN A 258 -29.24 -16.88 -16.79
N ASN A 259 -29.12 -17.02 -18.11
CA ASN A 259 -28.26 -18.05 -18.71
C ASN A 259 -26.86 -17.55 -19.10
N THR A 260 -26.61 -16.23 -18.99
CA THR A 260 -25.34 -15.61 -19.43
C THR A 260 -24.59 -14.95 -18.27
N LEU A 261 -25.14 -13.91 -17.65
CA LEU A 261 -24.45 -13.17 -16.59
C LEU A 261 -24.57 -13.86 -15.24
N GLN A 262 -25.74 -14.42 -14.91
CA GLN A 262 -25.96 -15.03 -13.59
C GLN A 262 -24.99 -16.19 -13.27
N PRO A 263 -24.65 -17.11 -14.19
CA PRO A 263 -23.66 -18.15 -13.90
C PRO A 263 -22.25 -17.60 -13.63
N ILE A 264 -21.88 -16.49 -14.28
CA ILE A 264 -20.60 -15.81 -14.07
C ILE A 264 -20.60 -15.16 -12.68
N LEU A 265 -21.67 -14.45 -12.33
CA LEU A 265 -21.84 -13.81 -11.02
C LEU A 265 -21.80 -14.85 -9.88
N VAL A 266 -22.43 -16.01 -10.05
CA VAL A 266 -22.37 -17.08 -9.04
C VAL A 266 -20.94 -17.61 -8.84
N ASN A 267 -20.20 -17.84 -9.93
CA ASN A 267 -18.79 -18.22 -9.84
C ASN A 267 -17.94 -17.15 -9.15
N ASP A 268 -18.21 -15.88 -9.44
CA ASP A 268 -17.53 -14.76 -8.82
C ASP A 268 -17.85 -14.66 -7.33
N ASP A 269 -19.12 -14.77 -6.94
CA ASP A 269 -19.57 -14.82 -5.54
C ASP A 269 -18.83 -15.90 -4.74
N GLU A 270 -18.67 -17.10 -5.32
CA GLU A 270 -18.01 -18.23 -4.66
C GLU A 270 -16.49 -18.07 -4.53
N THR A 271 -15.84 -17.31 -5.42
CA THR A 271 -14.38 -17.20 -5.49
C THR A 271 -13.81 -15.89 -4.96
N VAL A 272 -14.59 -14.80 -4.99
CA VAL A 272 -14.14 -13.42 -4.69
C VAL A 272 -13.58 -13.27 -3.27
N GLY A 273 -14.19 -13.93 -2.27
CA GLY A 273 -13.74 -13.81 -0.89
C GLY A 273 -12.35 -14.41 -0.67
N GLU A 274 -12.03 -15.52 -1.34
CA GLU A 274 -10.69 -16.13 -1.25
C GLU A 274 -9.66 -15.34 -2.05
N ASN A 275 -10.05 -14.85 -3.24
CA ASN A 275 -9.26 -13.92 -4.04
C ASN A 275 -8.80 -12.70 -3.22
N PHE A 276 -9.76 -11.98 -2.60
CA PHE A 276 -9.47 -10.78 -1.81
C PHE A 276 -8.47 -11.05 -0.70
N ARG A 277 -8.61 -12.15 0.04
CA ARG A 277 -7.69 -12.49 1.14
C ARG A 277 -6.27 -12.77 0.66
N VAL A 278 -6.14 -13.61 -0.37
CA VAL A 278 -4.84 -13.99 -0.91
C VAL A 278 -4.12 -12.78 -1.48
N CYS A 279 -4.79 -11.92 -2.23
CA CYS A 279 -4.22 -10.70 -2.80
C CYS A 279 -4.01 -9.59 -1.77
N PHE A 280 -4.76 -9.59 -0.66
CA PHE A 280 -4.60 -8.60 0.42
C PHE A 280 -3.28 -8.77 1.18
N LEU A 281 -2.75 -9.99 1.33
CA LEU A 281 -1.57 -10.28 2.16
C LEU A 281 -0.32 -9.49 1.76
N GLN A 282 -0.17 -9.09 0.49
CA GLN A 282 0.91 -8.21 0.02
C GLN A 282 1.01 -6.90 0.81
N ASN A 283 -0.11 -6.43 1.38
CA ASN A 283 -0.20 -5.15 2.07
C ASN A 283 0.18 -5.23 3.55
N VAL A 284 0.14 -6.42 4.17
CA VAL A 284 0.14 -6.51 5.64
C VAL A 284 0.99 -7.64 6.21
N HIS A 285 1.25 -8.70 5.46
CA HIS A 285 1.89 -9.88 6.02
C HIS A 285 3.36 -9.60 6.37
N PRO A 286 3.87 -10.01 7.55
CA PRO A 286 5.24 -9.73 7.97
C PRO A 286 6.29 -10.46 7.13
N ASP A 287 5.99 -11.66 6.63
CA ASP A 287 6.88 -12.45 5.77
C ASP A 287 6.91 -11.91 4.33
N ALA A 288 8.13 -11.64 3.83
CA ALA A 288 8.37 -11.17 2.48
C ALA A 288 7.97 -12.18 1.40
N ALA A 289 8.19 -13.49 1.62
CA ALA A 289 7.87 -14.51 0.63
C ALA A 289 6.35 -14.60 0.39
N VAL A 290 5.56 -14.47 1.46
CA VAL A 290 4.09 -14.39 1.39
C VAL A 290 3.63 -13.14 0.64
N ARG A 291 4.23 -11.98 0.94
CA ARG A 291 3.89 -10.73 0.22
C ARG A 291 4.22 -10.83 -1.27
N GLU A 292 5.35 -11.40 -1.63
CA GLU A 292 5.76 -11.58 -3.01
C GLU A 292 4.82 -12.53 -3.77
N ALA A 293 4.44 -13.66 -3.14
CA ALA A 293 3.46 -14.58 -3.72
C ALA A 293 2.09 -13.91 -3.90
N SER A 294 1.64 -13.13 -2.92
CA SER A 294 0.40 -12.36 -2.96
C SER A 294 0.39 -11.32 -4.08
N LEU A 295 1.50 -10.58 -4.26
CA LEU A 295 1.68 -9.63 -5.36
C LEU A 295 1.62 -10.32 -6.73
N LYS A 296 2.26 -11.49 -6.87
CA LYS A 296 2.18 -12.30 -8.11
C LYS A 296 0.76 -12.81 -8.36
N ALA A 297 0.04 -13.21 -7.31
CA ALA A 297 -1.35 -13.64 -7.41
C ALA A 297 -2.26 -12.49 -7.88
N ASP A 298 -2.11 -11.29 -7.33
CA ASP A 298 -2.83 -10.09 -7.79
C ASP A 298 -2.55 -9.79 -9.28
N GLY A 299 -1.28 -9.91 -9.71
CA GLY A 299 -0.91 -9.79 -11.11
C GLY A 299 -1.64 -10.78 -12.03
N LYS A 300 -1.69 -12.07 -11.66
CA LYS A 300 -2.41 -13.12 -12.42
C LYS A 300 -3.90 -12.85 -12.52
N ILE A 301 -4.52 -12.34 -11.46
CA ILE A 301 -5.95 -11.99 -11.46
C ILE A 301 -6.23 -10.84 -12.43
N ARG A 302 -5.44 -9.77 -12.36
CA ARG A 302 -5.58 -8.64 -13.28
C ARG A 302 -5.41 -9.07 -14.73
N GLU A 303 -4.46 -9.95 -15.02
CA GLU A 303 -4.25 -10.50 -16.37
C GLU A 303 -5.46 -11.30 -16.86
N VAL A 304 -5.97 -12.25 -16.06
CA VAL A 304 -7.16 -13.02 -16.49
C VAL A 304 -8.40 -12.14 -16.62
N GLU A 305 -8.59 -11.15 -15.75
CA GLU A 305 -9.72 -10.22 -15.84
C GLU A 305 -9.67 -9.42 -17.14
N ILE A 306 -8.51 -8.89 -17.52
CA ILE A 306 -8.33 -8.21 -18.82
C ILE A 306 -8.64 -9.16 -19.97
N ASP A 307 -8.07 -10.37 -19.96
CA ASP A 307 -8.31 -11.36 -21.00
C ASP A 307 -9.78 -11.70 -21.18
N LEU A 308 -10.49 -11.96 -20.08
CA LEU A 308 -11.90 -12.31 -20.08
C LEU A 308 -12.78 -11.12 -20.49
N ARG A 309 -12.40 -9.89 -20.13
CA ARG A 309 -13.10 -8.66 -20.54
C ARG A 309 -12.90 -8.33 -22.01
N MET A 310 -11.85 -8.84 -22.65
CA MET A 310 -11.58 -8.62 -24.07
C MET A 310 -12.23 -9.67 -24.99
N ARG A 311 -12.98 -10.62 -24.44
CA ARG A 311 -13.65 -11.67 -25.20
C ARG A 311 -14.89 -11.17 -25.95
N ASP A 312 -14.82 -11.20 -27.28
CA ASP A 312 -15.94 -10.79 -28.14
C ASP A 312 -17.16 -11.70 -28.00
N ASP A 313 -16.95 -13.00 -27.86
CA ASP A 313 -18.02 -13.99 -27.79
C ASP A 313 -18.97 -13.74 -26.60
N ILE A 314 -18.45 -13.52 -25.39
CA ILE A 314 -19.27 -13.15 -24.24
C ILE A 314 -19.85 -11.74 -24.39
N PHE A 315 -19.09 -10.79 -24.95
CA PHE A 315 -19.57 -9.43 -25.14
C PHE A 315 -20.77 -9.35 -26.08
N GLN A 316 -20.80 -10.08 -27.19
CA GLN A 316 -21.97 -10.06 -28.09
C GLN A 316 -23.24 -10.54 -27.38
N ARG A 317 -23.12 -11.46 -26.42
CA ARG A 317 -24.24 -11.91 -25.57
C ARG A 317 -24.67 -10.81 -24.61
N VAL A 318 -23.74 -10.22 -23.86
CA VAL A 318 -24.02 -9.09 -22.94
C VAL A 318 -24.63 -7.90 -23.68
N LYS A 319 -24.10 -7.54 -24.86
CA LYS A 319 -24.62 -6.49 -25.73
C LYS A 319 -26.04 -6.78 -26.20
N THR A 320 -26.35 -8.03 -26.54
CA THR A 320 -27.72 -8.42 -26.93
C THR A 320 -28.70 -8.29 -25.76
N ILE A 321 -28.29 -8.74 -24.58
CA ILE A 321 -29.10 -8.58 -23.35
C ILE A 321 -29.30 -7.09 -23.05
N TYR A 322 -28.23 -6.28 -23.13
CA TYR A 322 -28.29 -4.83 -22.91
C TYR A 322 -29.23 -4.13 -23.91
N ASN A 323 -29.16 -4.47 -25.20
CA ASN A 323 -30.04 -3.89 -26.22
C ASN A 323 -31.52 -4.26 -25.99
N ASN A 324 -31.78 -5.44 -25.42
CA ASN A 324 -33.12 -5.94 -25.12
C ASN A 324 -33.56 -5.68 -23.66
N ARG A 325 -32.79 -4.91 -22.89
CA ARG A 325 -32.95 -4.77 -21.42
C ARG A 325 -34.34 -4.30 -20.99
N ALA A 326 -34.99 -3.45 -21.78
CA ALA A 326 -36.34 -2.96 -21.50
C ALA A 326 -37.39 -4.08 -21.42
N SER A 327 -37.16 -5.20 -22.11
CA SER A 327 -38.04 -6.36 -22.14
C SER A 327 -37.58 -7.50 -21.20
N ALA A 328 -36.43 -7.36 -20.55
CA ALA A 328 -35.81 -8.42 -19.74
C ALA A 328 -36.41 -8.56 -18.33
N ASN A 329 -37.27 -7.61 -17.90
CA ASN A 329 -37.92 -7.60 -16.58
C ASN A 329 -36.95 -7.88 -15.41
N LEU A 330 -35.74 -7.31 -15.48
CA LEU A 330 -34.75 -7.43 -14.42
C LEU A 330 -35.17 -6.60 -13.22
N ASP A 331 -34.91 -7.11 -12.02
CA ASP A 331 -34.96 -6.28 -10.81
C ASP A 331 -33.82 -5.26 -10.81
N THR A 332 -33.91 -4.27 -9.93
CA THR A 332 -33.01 -3.11 -9.92
C THR A 332 -31.54 -3.50 -9.85
N GLU A 333 -31.16 -4.46 -8.99
CA GLU A 333 -29.75 -4.84 -8.83
C GLU A 333 -29.22 -5.46 -10.13
N PHE A 334 -29.96 -6.40 -10.73
CA PHE A 334 -29.54 -7.03 -11.99
C PHE A 334 -29.57 -6.08 -13.18
N ALA A 335 -30.50 -5.12 -13.22
CA ALA A 335 -30.50 -4.07 -14.23
C ALA A 335 -29.24 -3.19 -14.11
N THR A 336 -28.89 -2.77 -12.89
CA THR A 336 -27.67 -1.99 -12.63
C THR A 336 -26.41 -2.79 -12.96
N ILE A 337 -26.35 -4.09 -12.63
CA ILE A 337 -25.22 -4.95 -13.00
C ILE A 337 -25.08 -5.05 -14.52
N LEU A 338 -26.17 -5.27 -15.25
CA LEU A 338 -26.15 -5.34 -16.71
C LEU A 338 -25.59 -4.06 -17.34
N GLU A 339 -25.98 -2.89 -16.82
CA GLU A 339 -25.46 -1.60 -17.28
C GLU A 339 -23.96 -1.46 -16.98
N LYS A 340 -23.54 -1.76 -15.75
CA LYS A 340 -22.13 -1.71 -15.34
C LYS A 340 -21.27 -2.67 -16.18
N GLU A 341 -21.71 -3.91 -16.35
CA GLU A 341 -21.05 -4.92 -17.18
C GLU A 341 -20.90 -4.46 -18.63
N TYR A 342 -21.98 -3.98 -19.24
CA TYR A 342 -21.93 -3.46 -20.61
C TYR A 342 -20.93 -2.32 -20.76
N ILE A 343 -20.93 -1.35 -19.84
CA ILE A 343 -20.00 -0.23 -19.85
C ILE A 343 -18.55 -0.72 -19.70
N GLN A 344 -18.28 -1.71 -18.85
CA GLN A 344 -16.95 -2.29 -18.71
C GLN A 344 -16.43 -2.91 -20.02
N TYR A 345 -17.29 -3.58 -20.82
CA TYR A 345 -16.88 -4.07 -22.14
C TYR A 345 -16.68 -2.94 -23.16
N VAL A 346 -17.56 -1.94 -23.17
CA VAL A 346 -17.46 -0.79 -24.07
C VAL A 346 -16.17 -0.02 -23.83
N THR A 347 -15.83 0.22 -22.56
CA THR A 347 -14.62 0.96 -22.17
C THR A 347 -13.33 0.19 -22.45
N LYS A 348 -13.43 -1.13 -22.67
CA LYS A 348 -12.35 -1.99 -23.15
C LYS A 348 -12.34 -2.13 -24.69
N GLY A 349 -13.01 -1.24 -25.40
CA GLY A 349 -12.90 -1.13 -26.85
C GLY A 349 -13.64 -2.22 -27.63
N LEU A 350 -14.51 -3.03 -27.01
CA LEU A 350 -15.19 -4.11 -27.74
C LEU A 350 -16.27 -3.66 -28.72
N LEU A 351 -16.54 -2.36 -28.79
CA LEU A 351 -17.30 -1.77 -29.91
C LEU A 351 -16.49 -1.67 -31.21
N LEU A 352 -15.17 -1.65 -31.15
CA LEU A 352 -14.30 -1.75 -32.34
C LEU A 352 -14.58 -3.06 -33.06
N PRO A 353 -14.59 -3.15 -34.40
CA PRO A 353 -14.78 -4.42 -35.10
C PRO A 353 -13.61 -5.39 -34.84
N PRO A 354 -13.82 -6.72 -34.89
CA PRO A 354 -12.73 -7.69 -34.80
C PRO A 354 -11.71 -7.47 -35.93
N GLY A 355 -10.42 -7.45 -35.59
CA GLY A 355 -9.33 -7.25 -36.56
C GLY A 355 -8.12 -6.52 -35.97
N PRO A 356 -7.15 -6.13 -36.82
CA PRO A 356 -5.87 -5.58 -36.39
C PRO A 356 -5.98 -4.34 -35.48
N GLU A 357 -6.98 -3.50 -35.69
CA GLU A 357 -7.20 -2.30 -34.85
C GLU A 357 -7.58 -2.68 -33.42
N ARG A 358 -8.44 -3.69 -33.25
CA ARG A 358 -8.85 -4.16 -31.92
C ARG A 358 -7.72 -4.94 -31.24
N ASP A 359 -6.93 -5.71 -32.00
CA ASP A 359 -5.75 -6.40 -31.48
C ASP A 359 -4.71 -5.39 -30.97
N HIS A 360 -4.49 -4.31 -31.73
CA HIS A 360 -3.61 -3.22 -31.31
C HIS A 360 -4.13 -2.50 -30.06
N PHE A 361 -5.45 -2.21 -30.00
CA PHE A 361 -6.08 -1.67 -28.78
C PHE A 361 -5.82 -2.58 -27.56
N LYS A 362 -5.92 -3.91 -27.75
CA LYS A 362 -5.63 -4.88 -26.68
C LYS A 362 -4.19 -4.77 -26.20
N GLU A 363 -3.22 -4.74 -27.11
CA GLU A 363 -1.79 -4.58 -26.78
C GLU A 363 -1.55 -3.28 -25.99
N GLN A 364 -2.19 -2.18 -26.38
CA GLN A 364 -2.09 -0.89 -25.69
C GLN A 364 -2.68 -0.94 -24.27
N GLN A 365 -3.82 -1.62 -24.07
CA GLN A 365 -4.39 -1.80 -22.73
C GLN A 365 -3.50 -2.65 -21.82
N LEU A 366 -2.87 -3.69 -22.35
CA LEU A 366 -1.93 -4.52 -21.61
C LEU A 366 -0.69 -3.72 -21.20
N GLU A 367 -0.13 -2.94 -22.12
CA GLU A 367 1.00 -2.06 -21.84
C GLU A 367 0.64 -0.98 -20.81
N LEU A 368 -0.54 -0.37 -20.94
CA LEU A 368 -1.06 0.59 -19.96
C LEU A 368 -1.14 -0.01 -18.56
N SER A 369 -1.69 -1.23 -18.43
CA SER A 369 -1.75 -1.96 -17.16
C SER A 369 -0.36 -2.21 -16.57
N ARG A 370 0.58 -2.68 -17.40
CA ARG A 370 1.98 -2.92 -17.01
C ARG A 370 2.66 -1.66 -16.48
N LEU A 371 2.52 -0.54 -17.21
CA LEU A 371 3.11 0.76 -16.83
C LEU A 371 2.51 1.32 -15.54
N CYS A 372 1.18 1.19 -15.36
CA CYS A 372 0.53 1.61 -14.11
C CYS A 372 1.06 0.82 -12.91
N LEU A 373 1.20 -0.50 -13.06
CA LEU A 373 1.76 -1.36 -12.01
C LEU A 373 3.23 -1.03 -11.72
N GLU A 374 4.03 -0.79 -12.75
CA GLU A 374 5.42 -0.37 -12.61
C GLU A 374 5.53 0.95 -11.83
N SER A 375 4.71 1.94 -12.18
CA SER A 375 4.67 3.23 -11.49
C SER A 375 4.27 3.10 -10.01
N GLN A 376 3.26 2.29 -9.71
CA GLN A 376 2.85 1.98 -8.33
C GLN A 376 3.95 1.26 -7.55
N ASN A 377 4.63 0.29 -8.16
CA ASN A 377 5.74 -0.43 -7.53
C ASN A 377 6.92 0.50 -7.22
N ASN A 378 7.24 1.44 -8.11
CA ASN A 378 8.27 2.45 -7.86
C ASN A 378 7.92 3.33 -6.66
N HIS A 379 6.63 3.63 -6.44
CA HIS A 379 6.17 4.38 -5.27
C HIS A 379 6.25 3.55 -3.98
N ASN A 380 5.75 2.31 -4.02
CA ASN A 380 5.69 1.45 -2.84
C ASN A 380 7.07 1.06 -2.32
N ASN A 381 8.04 0.88 -3.23
CA ASN A 381 9.42 0.51 -2.91
C ASN A 381 10.36 1.72 -2.74
N GLU A 382 9.81 2.92 -2.69
CA GLU A 382 10.57 4.15 -2.43
C GLU A 382 11.10 4.12 -0.98
N MET A 383 12.43 4.21 -0.82
CA MET A 383 13.17 4.12 0.46
C MET A 383 14.21 5.23 0.62
N GLY A 384 14.11 6.28 -0.19
CA GLY A 384 14.94 7.47 -0.16
C GLY A 384 14.65 8.36 1.05
N GLY A 385 15.36 9.48 1.07
CA GLY A 385 15.26 10.48 2.13
C GLY A 385 16.32 11.55 1.97
N VAL A 386 16.30 12.53 2.87
CA VAL A 386 17.29 13.62 2.91
C VAL A 386 18.12 13.50 4.18
N TRP A 387 19.43 13.68 4.05
CA TRP A 387 20.35 13.65 5.17
C TRP A 387 20.48 15.03 5.80
N PHE A 388 20.13 15.13 7.08
CA PHE A 388 20.18 16.36 7.86
C PHE A 388 21.04 16.17 9.12
N THR A 389 21.72 17.22 9.57
CA THR A 389 22.28 17.19 10.93
C THR A 389 21.15 17.25 11.96
N PRO A 390 21.34 16.75 13.19
CA PRO A 390 20.33 16.88 14.24
C PRO A 390 19.86 18.32 14.48
N GLU A 391 20.75 19.31 14.34
CA GLU A 391 20.42 20.74 14.47
C GLU A 391 19.49 21.23 13.36
N GLN A 392 19.58 20.67 12.15
CA GLN A 392 18.67 21.00 11.05
C GLN A 392 17.24 20.50 11.30
N LEU A 393 17.06 19.52 12.20
CA LEU A 393 15.78 18.95 12.61
C LEU A 393 15.25 19.58 13.91
N GLU A 394 15.87 20.65 14.40
CA GLU A 394 15.44 21.32 15.64
C GLU A 394 13.97 21.78 15.57
N GLY A 395 13.23 21.53 16.65
CA GLY A 395 11.82 21.90 16.82
C GLY A 395 10.86 20.72 16.72
N ILE A 396 11.26 19.63 16.05
CA ILE A 396 10.44 18.43 15.94
C ILE A 396 10.33 17.75 17.33
N PRO A 397 9.10 17.53 17.85
CA PRO A 397 8.93 16.84 19.13
C PRO A 397 9.51 15.43 19.08
N LYS A 398 10.25 15.03 20.13
CA LYS A 398 10.82 13.67 20.25
C LYS A 398 9.74 12.57 20.22
N THR A 399 8.49 12.92 20.57
CA THR A 399 7.34 12.01 20.48
C THR A 399 6.86 11.76 19.05
N ASP A 400 7.16 12.66 18.12
CA ASP A 400 6.83 12.53 16.70
C ASP A 400 7.99 11.92 15.91
N ILE A 401 9.22 12.41 16.13
CA ILE A 401 10.46 11.83 15.58
C ILE A 401 11.50 11.77 16.69
N ASP A 402 11.95 10.57 17.05
CA ASP A 402 13.17 10.42 17.84
C ASP A 402 14.39 10.45 16.92
N VAL A 403 15.03 11.62 16.82
CA VAL A 403 16.21 11.87 15.98
C VAL A 403 17.35 10.89 16.30
N ASP A 404 17.46 10.41 17.55
CA ASP A 404 18.49 9.45 17.96
C ASP A 404 18.29 8.04 17.39
N GLU A 405 17.04 7.69 17.02
CA GLU A 405 16.64 6.40 16.47
C GLU A 405 16.64 6.37 14.93
N LEU A 406 16.82 7.53 14.29
CA LEU A 406 16.92 7.63 12.83
C LEU A 406 18.20 6.97 12.30
N GLU A 407 18.16 6.53 11.03
CA GLU A 407 19.31 5.99 10.31
C GLU A 407 20.46 7.00 10.32
N LYS A 408 21.66 6.56 10.75
CA LYS A 408 22.86 7.40 10.87
C LYS A 408 23.70 7.32 9.61
N GLY A 409 24.12 8.48 9.12
CA GLY A 409 24.88 8.59 7.89
C GLY A 409 26.32 8.15 8.07
N THR A 410 26.89 7.62 6.99
CA THR A 410 28.31 7.25 6.88
C THR A 410 28.94 8.02 5.70
N GLY A 411 30.27 8.06 5.63
CA GLY A 411 30.99 8.72 4.55
C GLY A 411 30.65 10.22 4.46
N GLU A 412 30.15 10.68 3.31
CA GLU A 412 29.76 12.08 3.09
C GLU A 412 28.59 12.57 3.96
N ASN A 413 27.87 11.64 4.61
CA ASN A 413 26.76 11.93 5.52
C ASN A 413 27.12 11.68 6.99
N GLU A 414 28.41 11.51 7.31
CA GLU A 414 28.85 11.37 8.69
C GLU A 414 28.36 12.55 9.56
N GLY A 415 27.79 12.24 10.73
CA GLY A 415 27.17 13.23 11.62
C GLY A 415 25.75 13.66 11.25
N LYS A 416 25.16 13.09 10.19
CA LYS A 416 23.77 13.32 9.79
C LYS A 416 22.88 12.12 10.09
N VAL A 417 21.58 12.37 10.10
CA VAL A 417 20.51 11.38 10.17
C VAL A 417 19.60 11.48 8.95
N LYS A 418 19.00 10.36 8.54
CA LYS A 418 18.11 10.32 7.38
C LYS A 418 16.68 10.64 7.77
N ALA A 419 16.11 11.68 7.16
CA ALA A 419 14.68 11.91 7.14
C ALA A 419 14.09 11.23 5.89
N ASP A 420 13.46 10.07 6.05
CA ASP A 420 12.78 9.36 4.95
C ASP A 420 11.56 10.13 4.41
N PHE A 421 11.01 9.69 3.28
CA PHE A 421 9.82 10.31 2.66
C PHE A 421 8.47 9.73 3.14
N LYS A 422 8.44 9.01 4.27
CA LYS A 422 7.19 8.45 4.82
C LYS A 422 6.38 9.54 5.54
N TYR A 423 5.07 9.34 5.68
CA TYR A 423 4.18 10.30 6.35
C TYR A 423 4.54 10.56 7.81
N THR A 424 5.06 9.53 8.49
CA THR A 424 5.55 9.59 9.87
C THR A 424 6.75 10.55 10.02
N THR A 425 7.47 10.83 8.94
CA THR A 425 8.61 11.76 8.93
C THR A 425 8.24 13.11 8.31
N SER A 426 7.64 13.10 7.11
CA SER A 426 7.29 14.32 6.37
C SER A 426 6.34 15.25 7.13
N THR A 427 5.27 14.68 7.72
CA THR A 427 4.23 15.46 8.41
C THR A 427 4.80 16.25 9.59
N PRO A 428 5.50 15.64 10.57
CA PRO A 428 6.11 16.39 11.65
C PRO A 428 7.24 17.31 11.19
N LEU A 429 8.04 16.94 10.17
CA LEU A 429 9.09 17.81 9.63
C LEU A 429 8.51 19.13 9.11
N PHE A 430 7.47 19.09 8.26
CA PHE A 430 6.84 20.31 7.74
C PHE A 430 6.12 21.14 8.80
N LYS A 431 5.60 20.51 9.86
CA LYS A 431 4.92 21.21 10.95
C LYS A 431 5.88 21.87 11.94
N TYR A 432 7.02 21.25 12.24
CA TYR A 432 7.81 21.59 13.42
C TYR A 432 9.27 21.97 13.17
N ALA A 433 9.89 21.58 12.05
CA ALA A 433 11.28 21.94 11.79
C ALA A 433 11.41 23.47 11.67
N LYS A 434 12.16 24.10 12.59
CA LYS A 434 12.30 25.57 12.67
C LYS A 434 13.10 26.16 11.51
N ASN A 435 13.98 25.36 10.91
CA ASN A 435 14.84 25.77 9.83
C ASN A 435 14.07 25.72 8.49
N GLU A 436 13.84 26.88 7.88
CA GLU A 436 13.17 27.01 6.58
C GLU A 436 13.90 26.23 5.49
N THR A 437 15.23 26.27 5.46
CA THR A 437 16.05 25.52 4.49
C THR A 437 15.83 24.02 4.61
N THR A 438 15.70 23.47 5.82
CA THR A 438 15.34 22.05 6.02
C THR A 438 14.00 21.73 5.38
N ARG A 439 12.97 22.54 5.64
CA ARG A 439 11.63 22.34 5.07
C ARG A 439 11.65 22.46 3.54
N ARG A 440 12.37 23.45 2.99
CA ARG A 440 12.53 23.67 1.55
C ARG A 440 13.24 22.50 0.87
N ASP A 441 14.40 22.11 1.39
CA ASP A 441 15.23 21.06 0.78
C ASP A 441 14.49 19.71 0.82
N TYR A 442 13.76 19.43 1.92
CA TYR A 442 12.89 18.28 2.00
C TYR A 442 11.71 18.36 1.01
N PHE A 443 11.04 19.51 0.88
CA PHE A 443 9.96 19.71 -0.10
C PHE A 443 10.43 19.45 -1.54
N ILE A 444 11.60 19.95 -1.90
CA ILE A 444 12.19 19.75 -3.23
C ILE A 444 12.52 18.28 -3.47
N ALA A 445 13.16 17.64 -2.50
CA ALA A 445 13.53 16.23 -2.61
C ALA A 445 12.30 15.31 -2.64
N GLU A 446 11.28 15.59 -1.81
CA GLU A 446 10.03 14.81 -1.74
C GLU A 446 9.23 14.89 -3.05
N ALA A 447 9.23 16.04 -3.73
CA ALA A 447 8.64 16.19 -5.05
C ALA A 447 9.42 15.47 -6.17
N ASN A 448 10.63 15.00 -5.90
CA ASN A 448 11.53 14.33 -6.85
C ASN A 448 11.87 12.88 -6.44
N LYS A 449 11.18 12.31 -5.45
CA LYS A 449 11.53 11.00 -4.85
C LYS A 449 11.35 9.79 -5.79
N VAL A 450 10.63 9.95 -6.89
CA VAL A 450 10.33 8.89 -7.87
C VAL A 450 10.44 9.38 -9.32
N ASN A 451 11.50 10.12 -9.66
CA ASN A 451 11.65 10.72 -10.99
C ASN A 451 11.68 9.70 -12.15
N GLN A 452 12.00 8.44 -11.90
CA GLN A 452 11.85 7.36 -12.87
C GLN A 452 10.40 7.18 -13.36
N ASN A 453 9.40 7.63 -12.59
CA ASN A 453 8.00 7.60 -13.01
C ASN A 453 7.62 8.70 -13.99
N VAL A 454 8.42 9.74 -14.20
CA VAL A 454 8.10 10.83 -15.14
C VAL A 454 7.90 10.32 -16.58
N PRO A 455 8.85 9.58 -17.19
CA PRO A 455 8.64 9.03 -18.53
C PRO A 455 7.53 7.96 -18.57
N ILE A 456 7.34 7.20 -17.48
CA ILE A 456 6.26 6.21 -17.38
C ILE A 456 4.89 6.90 -17.41
N PHE A 457 4.72 7.94 -16.60
CA PHE A 457 3.49 8.72 -16.54
C PHE A 457 3.14 9.36 -17.89
N GLN A 458 4.14 9.92 -18.57
CA GLN A 458 3.98 10.47 -19.91
C GLN A 458 3.43 9.40 -20.88
N LYS A 459 4.01 8.19 -20.86
CA LYS A 459 3.53 7.10 -21.71
C LYS A 459 2.12 6.64 -21.36
N ILE A 460 1.77 6.63 -20.07
CA ILE A 460 0.43 6.29 -19.59
C ILE A 460 -0.62 7.26 -20.14
N ILE A 461 -0.42 8.58 -20.03
CA ILE A 461 -1.41 9.56 -20.49
C ILE A 461 -1.54 9.57 -22.03
N GLU A 462 -0.46 9.29 -22.75
CA GLU A 462 -0.50 9.10 -24.20
C GLU A 462 -1.37 7.89 -24.59
N LEU A 463 -1.13 6.72 -23.99
CA LEU A 463 -1.89 5.51 -24.27
C LEU A 463 -3.37 5.66 -23.88
N ARG A 464 -3.65 6.35 -22.77
CA ARG A 464 -5.01 6.66 -22.33
C ARG A 464 -5.77 7.51 -23.35
N ASP A 465 -5.17 8.61 -23.81
CA ASP A 465 -5.80 9.45 -24.84
C ASP A 465 -5.97 8.68 -26.16
N GLU A 466 -4.97 7.92 -26.58
CA GLU A 466 -5.03 7.14 -27.82
C GLU A 466 -6.17 6.11 -27.78
N THR A 467 -6.23 5.31 -26.73
CA THR A 467 -7.25 4.27 -26.57
C THR A 467 -8.65 4.86 -26.39
N ALA A 468 -8.80 5.97 -25.67
CA ALA A 468 -10.09 6.66 -25.56
C ALA A 468 -10.63 7.13 -26.93
N ARG A 469 -9.76 7.71 -27.77
CA ARG A 469 -10.12 8.14 -29.13
C ARG A 469 -10.44 6.97 -30.04
N GLN A 470 -9.66 5.89 -29.99
CA GLN A 470 -9.97 4.65 -30.71
C GLN A 470 -11.34 4.10 -30.29
N ALA A 471 -11.69 4.15 -29.01
CA ALA A 471 -13.00 3.73 -28.49
C ALA A 471 -14.16 4.69 -28.85
N GLY A 472 -13.89 5.79 -29.56
CA GLY A 472 -14.89 6.73 -30.04
C GLY A 472 -15.23 7.87 -29.06
N TYR A 473 -14.44 8.07 -28.01
CA TYR A 473 -14.61 9.16 -27.05
C TYR A 473 -13.72 10.35 -27.40
N LYS A 474 -14.07 11.52 -26.86
CA LYS A 474 -13.30 12.74 -27.10
C LYS A 474 -11.89 12.64 -26.51
N ASP A 475 -11.76 12.08 -25.32
CA ASP A 475 -10.52 11.97 -24.55
C ASP A 475 -10.72 10.98 -23.39
N HIS A 476 -9.66 10.75 -22.61
CA HIS A 476 -9.70 9.79 -21.49
C HIS A 476 -10.63 10.22 -20.35
N ALA A 477 -10.78 11.53 -20.12
CA ALA A 477 -11.71 12.02 -19.10
C ALA A 477 -13.16 11.75 -19.49
N ASP A 478 -13.53 11.92 -20.75
CA ASP A 478 -14.87 11.67 -21.28
C ASP A 478 -15.31 10.20 -21.09
N ILE A 479 -14.49 9.25 -21.53
CA ILE A 479 -14.77 7.81 -21.35
C ILE A 479 -14.88 7.44 -19.87
N THR A 480 -13.96 7.95 -19.05
CA THR A 480 -13.90 7.59 -17.62
C THR A 480 -15.05 8.18 -16.81
N ILE A 481 -15.45 9.43 -17.09
CA ILE A 481 -16.51 10.12 -16.37
C ILE A 481 -17.91 9.67 -16.83
N SER A 482 -18.06 9.21 -18.09
CA SER A 482 -19.31 8.65 -18.59
C SER A 482 -19.82 7.46 -17.75
N ALA A 483 -18.88 6.70 -17.16
CA ALA A 483 -19.16 5.54 -16.31
C ALA A 483 -19.44 5.92 -14.84
N LYS A 484 -19.20 7.17 -14.42
CA LYS A 484 -19.32 7.65 -13.03
C LYS A 484 -20.69 8.26 -12.75
N MET A 485 -20.94 8.73 -11.53
CA MET A 485 -22.18 9.41 -11.15
C MET A 485 -22.35 10.75 -11.88
N ALA A 486 -21.25 11.49 -12.10
CA ALA A 486 -21.28 12.80 -12.75
C ALA A 486 -21.64 12.78 -14.26
N LYS A 487 -21.37 11.66 -14.95
CA LYS A 487 -21.66 11.38 -16.38
C LYS A 487 -20.99 12.26 -17.43
N ASP A 488 -20.63 13.50 -17.10
CA ASP A 488 -20.21 14.52 -18.07
C ASP A 488 -18.96 15.27 -17.56
N SER A 489 -17.86 15.14 -18.31
CA SER A 489 -16.56 15.73 -17.96
C SER A 489 -16.57 17.27 -17.95
N GLU A 490 -17.40 17.90 -18.79
CA GLU A 490 -17.50 19.36 -18.84
C GLU A 490 -18.28 19.91 -17.64
N LYS A 491 -19.28 19.18 -17.14
CA LYS A 491 -19.94 19.51 -15.86
C LYS A 491 -18.98 19.42 -14.68
N VAL A 492 -18.10 18.42 -14.67
CA VAL A 492 -17.07 18.28 -13.62
C VAL A 492 -16.07 19.44 -13.68
N LYS A 493 -15.59 19.82 -14.88
CA LYS A 493 -14.70 20.99 -15.04
C LYS A 493 -15.38 22.27 -14.56
N ALA A 494 -16.65 22.48 -14.92
CA ALA A 494 -17.43 23.64 -14.48
C ALA A 494 -17.64 23.66 -12.96
N PHE A 495 -17.88 22.49 -12.35
CA PHE A 495 -18.00 22.32 -10.89
C PHE A 495 -16.71 22.75 -10.16
N LEU A 496 -15.55 22.23 -10.57
CA LEU A 496 -14.27 22.61 -9.94
C LEU A 496 -13.96 24.10 -10.15
N ALA A 497 -14.30 24.65 -11.31
CA ALA A 497 -14.13 26.07 -11.61
C ALA A 497 -15.02 26.97 -10.72
N ASP A 498 -16.29 26.61 -10.51
CA ASP A 498 -17.20 27.35 -9.62
C ASP A 498 -16.68 27.37 -8.18
N ILE A 499 -16.27 26.21 -7.64
CA ILE A 499 -15.71 26.15 -6.28
C ILE A 499 -14.44 27.00 -6.21
N ARG A 500 -13.51 26.88 -7.18
CA ARG A 500 -12.28 27.70 -7.22
C ARG A 500 -12.59 29.19 -7.15
N THR A 501 -13.58 29.65 -7.91
CA THR A 501 -13.99 31.06 -7.90
C THR A 501 -14.51 31.47 -6.52
N ARG A 502 -15.34 30.66 -5.86
CA ARG A 502 -15.92 30.97 -4.55
C ARG A 502 -14.88 30.96 -3.43
N VAL A 503 -13.95 30.00 -3.41
CA VAL A 503 -12.94 29.88 -2.33
C VAL A 503 -11.70 30.75 -2.55
N GLY A 504 -11.46 31.25 -3.77
CA GLY A 504 -10.22 31.91 -4.15
C GLY A 504 -9.85 33.11 -3.27
N ASP A 505 -10.80 33.98 -2.94
CA ASP A 505 -10.55 35.13 -2.07
C ASP A 505 -10.35 34.73 -0.60
N GLY A 506 -10.97 33.63 -0.16
CA GLY A 506 -10.70 33.02 1.14
C GLY A 506 -9.25 32.54 1.24
N GLY A 507 -8.77 31.81 0.22
CA GLY A 507 -7.40 31.31 0.18
C GLY A 507 -6.35 32.42 0.20
N LYS A 508 -6.59 33.54 -0.51
CA LYS A 508 -5.71 34.73 -0.44
C LYS A 508 -5.63 35.30 0.98
N LYS A 509 -6.78 35.47 1.64
CA LYS A 509 -6.83 36.01 3.01
C LYS A 509 -6.10 35.10 3.99
N GLU A 510 -6.29 33.78 3.88
CA GLU A 510 -5.59 32.80 4.72
C GLU A 510 -4.07 32.87 4.49
N LEU A 511 -3.61 32.98 3.24
CA LEU A 511 -2.18 33.17 2.94
C LEU A 511 -1.62 34.48 3.49
N ASP A 512 -2.37 35.58 3.43
CA ASP A 512 -1.96 36.87 3.99
C ASP A 512 -1.76 36.77 5.52
N VAL A 513 -2.64 36.05 6.22
CA VAL A 513 -2.49 35.77 7.66
C VAL A 513 -1.21 34.99 7.94
N LEU A 514 -0.94 33.92 7.19
CA LEU A 514 0.28 33.13 7.37
C LEU A 514 1.55 33.93 7.02
N ARG A 515 1.50 34.80 6.01
CA ARG A 515 2.60 35.70 5.63
C ARG A 515 2.93 36.69 6.75
N GLU A 516 1.92 37.29 7.37
CA GLU A 516 2.14 38.21 8.49
C GLU A 516 2.69 37.47 9.72
N LEU A 517 2.26 36.23 9.97
CA LEU A 517 2.86 35.38 11.01
C LEU A 517 4.34 35.08 10.74
N LYS A 518 4.70 34.77 9.48
CA LYS A 518 6.10 34.56 9.09
C LYS A 518 6.94 35.81 9.33
N LYS A 519 6.44 36.98 8.94
CA LYS A 519 7.10 38.26 9.20
C LYS A 519 7.37 38.51 10.68
N GLN A 520 6.39 38.21 11.54
CA GLN A 520 6.53 38.35 12.99
C GLN A 520 7.56 37.37 13.57
N ASP A 521 7.50 36.09 13.19
CA ASP A 521 8.48 35.07 13.59
C ASP A 521 9.92 35.46 13.19
N TYR A 522 10.09 36.00 11.98
CA TYR A 522 11.41 36.45 11.51
C TYR A 522 11.91 37.65 12.30
N ALA A 523 11.05 38.64 12.58
CA ALA A 523 11.39 39.78 13.43
C ALA A 523 11.80 39.35 14.85
N GLU A 524 11.06 38.41 15.46
CA GLU A 524 11.37 37.84 16.79
C GLU A 524 12.72 37.10 16.81
N ARG A 525 13.10 36.45 15.71
CA ARG A 525 14.34 35.69 15.56
C ARG A 525 15.51 36.52 15.01
N GLY A 526 15.29 37.80 14.69
CA GLY A 526 16.30 38.68 14.08
C GLY A 526 16.72 38.24 12.67
N LEU A 527 15.80 37.62 11.92
CA LEU A 527 16.01 37.16 10.54
C LEU A 527 15.44 38.17 9.54
N GLU A 528 16.04 38.25 8.34
CA GLU A 528 15.52 39.06 7.24
C GLU A 528 14.34 38.35 6.57
N PHE A 529 13.19 39.02 6.56
CA PHE A 529 11.98 38.53 5.88
C PHE A 529 11.93 39.04 4.45
N ASP A 530 11.83 38.12 3.48
CA ASP A 530 11.83 38.40 2.05
C ASP A 530 10.48 38.89 1.51
N GLY A 531 9.45 38.98 2.35
CA GLY A 531 8.11 39.42 1.98
C GLY A 531 7.17 38.30 1.58
N GLU A 532 7.59 37.03 1.61
CA GLU A 532 6.85 35.93 0.99
C GLU A 532 6.62 34.72 1.88
N ILE A 533 5.59 33.95 1.52
CA ILE A 533 5.30 32.64 2.11
C ILE A 533 5.37 31.56 1.03
N TYR A 534 6.08 30.48 1.32
CA TYR A 534 6.30 29.38 0.38
C TYR A 534 5.53 28.12 0.75
N ALA A 535 5.43 27.19 -0.19
CA ALA A 535 4.74 25.91 0.02
C ALA A 535 5.25 25.15 1.26
N TRP A 536 6.56 25.15 1.49
CA TRP A 536 7.21 24.51 2.64
C TRP A 536 7.00 25.25 3.98
N ASP A 537 6.40 26.43 3.97
CA ASP A 537 6.09 27.22 5.16
C ASP A 537 4.67 27.02 5.67
N THR A 538 3.75 26.65 4.77
CA THR A 538 2.31 26.65 5.04
C THR A 538 1.95 25.81 6.28
N SER A 539 2.44 24.58 6.38
CA SER A 539 2.18 23.70 7.53
C SER A 539 2.78 24.23 8.84
N TYR A 540 3.97 24.81 8.78
CA TYR A 540 4.66 25.38 9.94
C TYR A 540 3.90 26.56 10.52
N TYR A 541 3.52 27.55 9.69
CA TYR A 541 2.77 28.71 10.16
C TYR A 541 1.30 28.41 10.44
N SER A 542 0.70 27.40 9.78
CA SER A 542 -0.64 26.91 10.15
C SER A 542 -0.66 26.38 11.58
N ARG A 543 0.37 25.63 11.99
CA ARG A 543 0.52 25.17 13.38
C ARG A 543 0.68 26.36 14.33
N ILE A 544 1.57 27.31 14.03
CA ILE A 544 1.77 28.50 14.87
C ILE A 544 0.48 29.32 15.01
N LEU A 545 -0.28 29.46 13.92
CA LEU A 545 -1.58 30.14 13.91
C LEU A 545 -2.54 29.45 14.89
N LYS A 546 -2.63 28.11 14.87
CA LYS A 546 -3.43 27.34 15.84
C LYS A 546 -2.99 27.60 17.28
N GLU A 547 -1.68 27.56 17.54
CA GLU A 547 -1.12 27.76 18.88
C GLU A 547 -1.39 29.20 19.40
N LYS A 548 -1.16 30.22 18.56
CA LYS A 548 -1.30 31.64 18.96
C LYS A 548 -2.76 32.08 19.06
N GLU A 549 -3.58 31.84 18.04
CA GLU A 549 -4.96 32.35 17.98
C GLU A 549 -5.95 31.53 18.82
N TYR A 550 -5.75 30.20 18.86
CA TYR A 550 -6.70 29.30 19.53
C TYR A 550 -6.19 28.78 20.88
N SER A 551 -4.91 29.04 21.23
CA SER A 551 -4.27 28.49 22.42
C SER A 551 -4.45 26.97 22.51
N LEU A 552 -4.27 26.29 21.36
CA LEU A 552 -4.41 24.84 21.23
C LEU A 552 -3.04 24.20 20.97
N ASP A 553 -2.63 23.33 21.89
CA ASP A 553 -1.54 22.37 21.65
C ASP A 553 -2.15 21.03 21.19
N GLU A 554 -1.83 20.61 19.96
CA GLU A 554 -2.32 19.34 19.40
C GLU A 554 -1.89 18.14 20.27
N ASN A 555 -0.76 18.22 20.97
CA ASN A 555 -0.27 17.16 21.86
C ASN A 555 -1.02 17.13 23.20
N GLU A 556 -1.40 18.29 23.73
CA GLU A 556 -2.25 18.39 24.94
C GLU A 556 -3.65 17.83 24.63
N VAL A 557 -4.22 18.21 23.49
CA VAL A 557 -5.51 17.68 23.01
C VAL A 557 -5.43 16.16 22.87
N ALA A 558 -4.35 15.62 22.29
CA ALA A 558 -4.17 14.18 22.11
C ALA A 558 -4.17 13.39 23.43
N GLU A 559 -3.82 14.00 24.57
CA GLU A 559 -3.90 13.34 25.89
C GLU A 559 -5.31 12.88 26.26
N TYR A 560 -6.33 13.48 25.64
CA TYR A 560 -7.72 13.13 25.82
C TYR A 560 -8.24 12.10 24.81
N PHE A 561 -7.43 11.63 23.86
CA PHE A 561 -7.87 10.63 22.87
C PHE A 561 -6.99 9.37 22.87
N PRO A 562 -6.98 8.57 23.95
CA PRO A 562 -6.40 7.23 23.93
C PRO A 562 -7.08 6.38 22.85
N MET A 563 -6.31 5.89 21.89
CA MET A 563 -6.80 5.27 20.66
C MET A 563 -7.95 4.28 20.89
N TRP A 564 -7.75 3.31 21.80
CA TRP A 564 -8.77 2.28 22.06
C TRP A 564 -10.02 2.80 22.77
N LYS A 565 -9.90 3.82 23.63
CA LYS A 565 -11.08 4.45 24.25
C LYS A 565 -11.86 5.28 23.24
N THR A 566 -11.15 6.03 22.40
CA THR A 566 -11.76 6.80 21.31
C THR A 566 -12.47 5.88 20.34
N PHE A 567 -11.83 4.77 19.93
CA PHE A 567 -12.40 3.77 19.04
C PHE A 567 -13.65 3.12 19.63
N ALA A 568 -13.63 2.73 20.91
CA ALA A 568 -14.80 2.21 21.59
C ALA A 568 -15.98 3.19 21.56
N GLY A 569 -15.74 4.47 21.84
CA GLY A 569 -16.77 5.50 21.72
C GLY A 569 -17.31 5.67 20.30
N MET A 570 -16.47 5.49 19.26
CA MET A 570 -16.94 5.47 17.87
C MET A 570 -17.84 4.28 17.58
N LEU A 571 -17.54 3.10 18.13
CA LEU A 571 -18.42 1.94 18.01
C LEU A 571 -19.76 2.18 18.70
N GLU A 572 -19.78 2.73 19.92
CA GLU A 572 -21.02 3.09 20.63
C GLU A 572 -21.94 4.02 19.81
N ILE A 573 -21.36 4.93 19.02
CA ILE A 573 -22.12 5.77 18.08
C ILE A 573 -22.84 4.88 17.06
N PHE A 574 -22.15 3.96 16.40
CA PHE A 574 -22.75 3.03 15.45
C PHE A 574 -23.74 2.05 16.08
N GLU A 575 -23.50 1.59 17.31
CA GLU A 575 -24.46 0.77 18.04
C GLU A 575 -25.79 1.51 18.16
N LYS A 576 -25.74 2.79 18.55
CA LYS A 576 -26.93 3.62 18.73
C LYS A 576 -27.60 3.99 17.41
N ILE A 577 -26.86 4.53 16.44
CA ILE A 577 -27.47 5.12 15.24
C ILE A 577 -27.77 4.06 14.17
N LEU A 578 -27.01 2.97 14.10
CA LEU A 578 -27.18 1.93 13.08
C LEU A 578 -27.80 0.63 13.62
N GLY A 579 -27.95 0.49 14.95
CA GLY A 579 -28.53 -0.72 15.56
C GLY A 579 -27.60 -1.92 15.46
N LEU A 580 -26.37 -1.76 15.92
CA LEU A 580 -25.31 -2.77 15.87
C LEU A 580 -24.83 -3.15 17.28
N HIS A 581 -24.11 -4.27 17.36
CA HIS A 581 -23.34 -4.71 18.52
C HIS A 581 -21.97 -5.20 18.06
N PHE A 582 -20.92 -4.75 18.75
CA PHE A 582 -19.54 -5.11 18.44
C PHE A 582 -18.95 -5.97 19.55
N VAL A 583 -18.51 -7.19 19.21
CA VAL A 583 -17.97 -8.15 20.17
C VAL A 583 -16.56 -8.55 19.77
N GLU A 584 -15.58 -8.06 20.52
CA GLU A 584 -14.19 -8.45 20.36
C GLU A 584 -13.99 -9.95 20.67
N LEU A 585 -13.24 -10.63 19.81
CA LEU A 585 -12.87 -12.03 19.98
C LEU A 585 -11.53 -12.11 20.72
N ASP A 586 -11.56 -12.63 21.95
CA ASP A 586 -10.35 -12.96 22.69
C ASP A 586 -9.60 -14.17 22.08
N GLU A 587 -8.39 -14.45 22.57
CA GLU A 587 -7.57 -15.55 22.06
C GLU A 587 -8.25 -16.93 22.14
N ALA A 588 -9.07 -17.18 23.17
CA ALA A 588 -9.79 -18.44 23.29
C ALA A 588 -10.91 -18.54 22.26
N ALA A 589 -11.63 -17.46 21.99
CA ALA A 589 -12.64 -17.36 20.96
C ALA A 589 -12.01 -17.50 19.56
N LYS A 590 -10.88 -16.82 19.30
CA LYS A 590 -10.13 -16.95 18.04
C LYS A 590 -9.67 -18.38 17.80
N ALA A 591 -9.05 -19.03 18.80
CA ALA A 591 -8.62 -20.42 18.72
C ALA A 591 -9.79 -21.38 18.45
N ARG A 592 -10.92 -21.21 19.16
CA ARG A 592 -12.12 -22.03 18.96
C ARG A 592 -12.74 -21.86 17.58
N LEU A 593 -12.71 -20.66 17.02
CA LEU A 593 -13.28 -20.35 15.70
C LEU A 593 -12.33 -20.67 14.54
N SER A 594 -11.03 -20.81 14.83
CA SER A 594 -10.03 -21.26 13.85
C SER A 594 -10.31 -22.70 13.38
N PRO A 595 -10.05 -23.02 12.11
CA PRO A 595 -10.18 -24.38 11.60
C PRO A 595 -9.19 -25.37 12.22
N THR A 596 -8.02 -24.92 12.69
CA THR A 596 -6.99 -25.80 13.29
C THR A 596 -6.92 -25.74 14.82
N GLY A 597 -7.71 -24.87 15.45
CA GLY A 597 -7.61 -24.59 16.88
C GLY A 597 -6.53 -23.55 17.23
N ASN A 598 -5.88 -22.95 16.22
CA ASN A 598 -4.83 -21.95 16.39
C ASN A 598 -5.36 -20.56 16.07
N ALA A 599 -5.37 -19.66 17.07
CA ALA A 599 -5.83 -18.29 16.91
C ALA A 599 -5.09 -17.52 15.79
N LYS A 600 -3.84 -17.90 15.49
CA LYS A 600 -3.03 -17.29 14.43
C LYS A 600 -3.54 -17.57 13.02
N ASP A 601 -4.44 -18.54 12.85
CA ASP A 601 -4.98 -18.83 11.51
C ASP A 601 -5.84 -17.69 10.99
N ILE A 602 -6.52 -16.95 11.88
CA ILE A 602 -7.51 -15.93 11.51
C ILE A 602 -6.98 -14.49 11.63
N VAL A 603 -5.65 -14.34 11.76
CA VAL A 603 -4.95 -13.04 11.77
C VAL A 603 -3.62 -13.15 11.02
N TRP A 604 -3.19 -12.09 10.33
CA TRP A 604 -1.87 -12.04 9.66
C TRP A 604 -0.75 -11.51 10.59
N HIS A 605 -1.10 -10.99 11.76
CA HIS A 605 -0.15 -10.42 12.72
C HIS A 605 -0.74 -10.44 14.15
N ASP A 606 0.12 -10.62 15.17
CA ASP A 606 -0.28 -10.76 16.58
C ASP A 606 -0.99 -9.50 17.16
N GLU A 607 -0.88 -8.35 16.51
CA GLU A 607 -1.53 -7.09 16.92
C GLU A 607 -2.91 -6.88 16.29
N VAL A 608 -3.36 -7.80 15.43
CA VAL A 608 -4.67 -7.68 14.77
C VAL A 608 -5.79 -8.04 15.76
N VAL A 609 -6.73 -7.13 15.92
CA VAL A 609 -7.96 -7.34 16.70
C VAL A 609 -9.06 -7.82 15.76
N VAL A 610 -9.85 -8.80 16.21
CA VAL A 610 -10.98 -9.35 15.44
C VAL A 610 -12.26 -9.09 16.20
N ILE A 611 -13.22 -8.44 15.55
CA ILE A 611 -14.52 -8.09 16.12
C ILE A 611 -15.60 -8.80 15.30
N SER A 612 -16.48 -9.53 15.98
CA SER A 612 -17.73 -10.01 15.40
C SER A 612 -18.82 -8.96 15.55
N VAL A 613 -19.54 -8.68 14.47
CA VAL A 613 -20.55 -7.62 14.41
C VAL A 613 -21.93 -8.24 14.27
N TRP A 614 -22.89 -7.72 15.01
CA TRP A 614 -24.26 -8.24 15.09
C TRP A 614 -25.26 -7.08 15.02
N ASN A 615 -26.48 -7.37 14.60
CA ASN A 615 -27.60 -6.45 14.77
C ASN A 615 -28.02 -6.40 16.23
N ASP A 616 -28.55 -5.26 16.66
CA ASP A 616 -29.27 -5.17 17.94
C ASP A 616 -30.53 -6.05 17.93
N ASP A 617 -31.06 -6.37 19.11
CA ASP A 617 -32.26 -7.20 19.23
C ASP A 617 -33.48 -6.57 18.53
N ALA A 618 -33.56 -5.24 18.51
CA ALA A 618 -34.62 -4.51 17.79
C ALA A 618 -34.51 -4.66 16.26
N SER A 619 -33.31 -4.93 15.74
CA SER A 619 -32.98 -5.11 14.33
C SER A 619 -32.77 -6.60 13.99
N GLY A 620 -33.30 -7.50 14.81
CA GLY A 620 -33.37 -8.94 14.56
C GLY A 620 -32.24 -9.76 15.17
N GLY A 621 -31.19 -9.13 15.71
CA GLY A 621 -30.13 -9.84 16.42
C GLY A 621 -29.23 -10.73 15.55
N GLU A 622 -29.35 -10.61 14.23
CA GLU A 622 -28.63 -11.42 13.24
C GLU A 622 -27.15 -11.07 13.19
N PHE A 623 -26.32 -12.04 12.80
CA PHE A 623 -24.91 -11.78 12.51
C PHE A 623 -24.76 -10.84 11.32
N VAL A 624 -23.82 -9.91 11.38
CA VAL A 624 -23.56 -8.92 10.32
C VAL A 624 -22.27 -9.24 9.58
N GLY A 625 -21.18 -9.55 10.29
CA GLY A 625 -19.89 -9.83 9.67
C GLY A 625 -18.72 -9.69 10.64
N TYR A 626 -17.52 -9.56 10.09
CA TYR A 626 -16.28 -9.39 10.86
C TYR A 626 -15.56 -8.09 10.52
N LEU A 627 -15.10 -7.39 11.55
CA LEU A 627 -14.22 -6.22 11.46
C LEU A 627 -12.85 -6.57 12.05
N LEU A 628 -11.81 -6.49 11.24
CA LEU A 628 -10.42 -6.67 11.66
C LEU A 628 -9.73 -5.31 11.77
N LEU A 629 -8.91 -5.13 12.81
CA LEU A 629 -8.22 -3.87 13.07
C LEU A 629 -6.71 -4.10 13.12
N ASP A 630 -6.00 -3.40 12.25
CA ASP A 630 -4.54 -3.36 12.18
C ASP A 630 -4.09 -1.90 12.21
N LEU A 631 -3.93 -1.34 13.42
CA LEU A 631 -3.89 0.11 13.62
C LEU A 631 -2.48 0.72 13.76
N HIS A 632 -1.44 -0.10 13.88
CA HIS A 632 -0.08 0.36 14.15
C HIS A 632 0.87 0.17 12.96
N PRO A 633 1.86 1.07 12.78
CA PRO A 633 2.87 0.92 11.75
C PRO A 633 3.83 -0.24 12.08
N ARG A 634 4.36 -0.87 11.03
CA ARG A 634 5.46 -1.84 11.07
C ARG A 634 6.15 -1.91 9.70
N PRO A 635 7.39 -2.41 9.61
CA PRO A 635 8.09 -2.56 8.34
C PRO A 635 7.26 -3.34 7.31
N ASN A 636 7.26 -2.87 6.07
CA ASN A 636 6.60 -3.49 4.91
C ASN A 636 5.06 -3.61 4.99
N LYS A 637 4.42 -2.94 5.95
CA LYS A 637 2.96 -2.75 5.96
C LYS A 637 2.60 -1.57 5.04
N TYR A 638 1.42 -1.64 4.44
CA TYR A 638 0.78 -0.55 3.72
C TYR A 638 0.84 0.75 4.53
N GLY A 639 1.46 1.78 3.94
CA GLY A 639 1.86 3.01 4.64
C GLY A 639 0.78 4.08 4.79
N HIS A 640 -0.40 3.87 4.19
CA HIS A 640 -1.55 4.77 4.33
C HIS A 640 -2.60 4.18 5.29
N ASN A 641 -3.62 4.98 5.61
CA ASN A 641 -4.83 4.51 6.29
C ASN A 641 -5.86 4.14 5.22
N ALA A 642 -6.47 2.96 5.35
CA ALA A 642 -7.47 2.45 4.41
C ALA A 642 -8.34 1.37 5.05
N ASN A 643 -9.55 1.21 4.53
CA ASN A 643 -10.37 0.02 4.73
C ASN A 643 -10.26 -0.94 3.53
N PHE A 644 -10.09 -2.24 3.80
CA PHE A 644 -10.03 -3.30 2.79
C PHE A 644 -11.16 -4.32 3.01
N SER A 645 -11.96 -4.58 1.97
CA SER A 645 -12.87 -5.73 2.00
C SER A 645 -12.06 -7.03 1.89
N LEU A 646 -12.27 -7.95 2.82
CA LEU A 646 -11.63 -9.27 2.89
C LEU A 646 -12.59 -10.41 2.50
N GLY A 647 -13.82 -10.05 2.14
CA GLY A 647 -14.85 -10.96 1.66
C GLY A 647 -16.19 -10.26 1.65
N PRO A 648 -16.91 -10.24 0.52
CA PRO A 648 -18.17 -9.52 0.40
C PRO A 648 -19.36 -10.34 0.91
N GLY A 649 -20.44 -9.64 1.29
CA GLY A 649 -21.70 -10.26 1.66
C GLY A 649 -22.70 -10.39 0.51
N TYR A 650 -23.13 -11.61 0.18
CA TYR A 650 -24.10 -11.90 -0.89
C TYR A 650 -25.09 -13.01 -0.48
N VAL A 651 -26.03 -13.35 -1.35
CA VAL A 651 -26.99 -14.44 -1.15
C VAL A 651 -26.49 -15.68 -1.86
N LYS A 652 -26.21 -16.75 -1.11
CA LYS A 652 -25.78 -18.05 -1.65
C LYS A 652 -26.91 -18.74 -2.40
N ALA A 653 -26.56 -19.72 -3.23
CA ALA A 653 -27.52 -20.50 -4.01
C ALA A 653 -28.57 -21.24 -3.16
N ASP A 654 -28.26 -21.56 -1.90
CA ASP A 654 -29.19 -22.18 -0.94
C ASP A 654 -30.12 -21.16 -0.24
N GLY A 655 -30.03 -19.87 -0.62
CA GLY A 655 -30.80 -18.78 -0.03
C GLY A 655 -30.21 -18.23 1.28
N THR A 656 -29.14 -18.84 1.82
CA THR A 656 -28.47 -18.33 3.02
C THR A 656 -27.51 -17.19 2.68
N ARG A 657 -27.16 -16.38 3.68
CA ARG A 657 -26.23 -15.25 3.49
C ARG A 657 -24.77 -15.71 3.63
N ASN A 658 -23.92 -15.26 2.71
CA ASN A 658 -22.48 -15.11 2.98
C ASN A 658 -22.27 -13.77 3.67
N TYR A 659 -21.58 -13.75 4.79
CA TYR A 659 -21.37 -12.54 5.60
C TYR A 659 -20.03 -11.87 5.28
N PRO A 660 -20.00 -10.52 5.23
CA PRO A 660 -18.78 -9.81 4.91
C PRO A 660 -17.71 -9.88 6.00
N CYS A 661 -16.48 -9.61 5.59
CA CYS A 661 -15.33 -9.42 6.43
C CYS A 661 -14.54 -8.22 5.88
N THR A 662 -14.20 -7.27 6.74
CA THR A 662 -13.44 -6.06 6.35
C THR A 662 -12.30 -5.80 7.32
N ALA A 663 -11.27 -5.10 6.87
CA ALA A 663 -10.11 -4.73 7.67
C ALA A 663 -9.78 -3.25 7.60
N LEU A 664 -9.66 -2.64 8.78
CA LEU A 664 -9.11 -1.31 8.97
C LEU A 664 -7.60 -1.39 9.12
N VAL A 665 -6.87 -0.86 8.15
CA VAL A 665 -5.41 -0.83 8.12
C VAL A 665 -4.97 0.62 8.31
N CYS A 666 -4.43 0.96 9.49
CA CYS A 666 -3.98 2.31 9.83
C CYS A 666 -2.54 2.32 10.37
N ASN A 667 -1.96 3.51 10.54
CA ASN A 667 -0.58 3.69 10.96
C ASN A 667 -0.43 4.66 12.16
N PHE A 668 -1.30 4.54 13.16
CA PHE A 668 -1.26 5.36 14.36
C PHE A 668 -0.11 4.95 15.29
N SER A 669 0.50 5.95 15.93
CA SER A 669 1.65 5.80 16.81
C SER A 669 1.46 4.71 17.87
N ARG A 670 2.53 3.95 18.11
CA ARG A 670 2.55 2.88 19.12
C ARG A 670 2.54 3.47 20.53
N PRO A 671 2.04 2.73 21.54
CA PRO A 671 2.27 3.06 22.95
C PRO A 671 3.77 3.15 23.25
N SER A 672 4.18 4.11 24.08
CA SER A 672 5.59 4.31 24.46
C SER A 672 5.75 4.68 25.93
N GLN A 673 6.77 4.14 26.60
CA GLN A 673 7.18 4.52 27.98
C GLN A 673 6.03 4.59 29.02
N GLY A 674 5.06 3.68 28.98
CA GLY A 674 3.92 3.66 29.91
C GLY A 674 2.78 4.64 29.53
N ARG A 675 2.90 5.35 28.41
CA ARG A 675 1.84 6.14 27.76
C ARG A 675 1.13 5.27 26.71
N PRO A 676 -0.22 5.25 26.66
CA PRO A 676 -0.94 4.54 25.60
C PRO A 676 -0.74 5.23 24.24
N ALA A 677 -1.15 4.56 23.16
CA ALA A 677 -1.28 5.20 21.87
C ALA A 677 -2.34 6.31 21.98
N LEU A 678 -1.96 7.53 21.61
CA LEU A 678 -2.83 8.70 21.63
C LEU A 678 -3.02 9.18 20.20
N LEU A 679 -4.27 9.52 19.87
CA LEU A 679 -4.63 10.09 18.58
C LEU A 679 -4.59 11.61 18.68
N LYS A 680 -3.91 12.25 17.72
CA LYS A 680 -4.19 13.65 17.39
C LYS A 680 -5.63 13.74 16.87
N HIS A 681 -6.27 14.91 17.02
CA HIS A 681 -7.66 15.09 16.56
C HIS A 681 -7.85 14.73 15.07
N SER A 682 -6.89 15.11 14.21
CA SER A 682 -6.90 14.71 12.80
C SER A 682 -6.84 13.20 12.59
N GLU A 683 -6.11 12.46 13.43
CA GLU A 683 -6.05 11.00 13.38
C GLU A 683 -7.35 10.36 13.86
N ALA A 684 -8.06 10.97 14.82
CA ALA A 684 -9.40 10.56 15.21
C ALA A 684 -10.43 10.79 14.07
N VAL A 685 -10.33 11.91 13.33
CA VAL A 685 -11.13 12.13 12.11
C VAL A 685 -10.84 11.05 11.08
N THR A 686 -9.56 10.76 10.79
CA THR A 686 -9.18 9.69 9.85
C THR A 686 -9.65 8.32 10.30
N LEU A 687 -9.51 7.97 11.59
CA LEU A 687 -10.01 6.70 12.11
C LEU A 687 -11.53 6.56 11.87
N PHE A 688 -12.29 7.65 12.07
CA PHE A 688 -13.74 7.59 11.85
C PHE A 688 -14.11 7.51 10.37
N HIS A 689 -13.35 8.19 9.50
CA HIS A 689 -13.48 8.10 8.05
C HIS A 689 -13.31 6.66 7.58
N GLU A 690 -12.19 6.02 7.93
CA GLU A 690 -11.92 4.64 7.53
C GLU A 690 -12.99 3.69 8.09
N LEU A 691 -13.35 3.88 9.36
CA LEU A 691 -14.38 3.07 9.99
C LEU A 691 -15.73 3.24 9.28
N GLY A 692 -16.01 4.41 8.70
CA GLY A 692 -17.15 4.63 7.81
C GLY A 692 -17.19 3.70 6.60
N HIS A 693 -16.05 3.51 5.93
CA HIS A 693 -15.91 2.52 4.84
C HIS A 693 -16.11 1.09 5.35
N GLY A 694 -15.51 0.75 6.49
CA GLY A 694 -15.69 -0.58 7.10
C GLY A 694 -17.14 -0.87 7.48
N ILE A 695 -17.86 0.12 8.00
CA ILE A 695 -19.29 0.00 8.32
C ILE A 695 -20.13 -0.14 7.05
N HIS A 696 -19.81 0.61 5.98
CA HIS A 696 -20.49 0.48 4.68
C HIS A 696 -20.35 -0.93 4.12
N ASP A 697 -19.15 -1.53 4.17
CA ASP A 697 -18.92 -2.92 3.77
C ASP A 697 -19.75 -3.89 4.65
N LEU A 698 -19.62 -3.79 5.97
CA LEU A 698 -20.29 -4.68 6.93
C LEU A 698 -21.82 -4.72 6.78
N VAL A 699 -22.46 -3.55 6.66
CA VAL A 699 -23.93 -3.49 6.60
C VAL A 699 -24.48 -3.67 5.18
N GLY A 700 -23.63 -3.72 4.16
CA GLY A 700 -24.05 -3.97 2.78
C GLY A 700 -24.89 -5.23 2.66
N LYS A 701 -26.05 -5.14 1.99
CA LYS A 701 -27.06 -6.20 1.91
C LYS A 701 -27.57 -6.38 0.47
N THR A 702 -26.64 -6.76 -0.41
CA THR A 702 -26.89 -7.04 -1.82
C THR A 702 -27.10 -8.52 -2.10
N LYS A 703 -27.71 -8.84 -3.24
CA LYS A 703 -27.88 -10.22 -3.71
C LYS A 703 -26.57 -10.83 -4.17
N THR A 704 -25.72 -10.03 -4.80
CA THR A 704 -24.44 -10.44 -5.39
C THR A 704 -23.28 -9.72 -4.73
N SER A 705 -22.08 -10.31 -4.82
CA SER A 705 -20.83 -9.68 -4.41
C SER A 705 -20.47 -8.47 -5.26
N TYR A 706 -20.92 -8.45 -6.52
CA TYR A 706 -20.65 -7.39 -7.50
C TYR A 706 -21.07 -6.00 -7.03
N CYS A 707 -22.17 -5.91 -6.30
CA CYS A 707 -22.72 -4.67 -5.78
C CYS A 707 -22.45 -4.46 -4.29
N HIS A 708 -21.71 -5.36 -3.63
CA HIS A 708 -21.61 -5.37 -2.18
C HIS A 708 -20.79 -4.20 -1.62
N GLY A 709 -21.21 -3.69 -0.46
CA GLY A 709 -20.44 -2.74 0.33
C GLY A 709 -20.11 -1.47 -0.45
N THR A 710 -18.81 -1.15 -0.50
CA THR A 710 -18.30 0.05 -1.17
C THR A 710 -18.24 -0.04 -2.71
N ALA A 711 -18.84 -1.06 -3.35
CA ALA A 711 -18.94 -1.20 -4.81
C ALA A 711 -19.92 -0.20 -5.50
N VAL A 712 -20.04 1.00 -4.93
CA VAL A 712 -20.71 2.18 -5.48
C VAL A 712 -19.82 2.89 -6.50
N MET A 713 -20.34 3.91 -7.19
CA MET A 713 -19.54 4.74 -8.08
C MET A 713 -18.41 5.46 -7.33
N TRP A 714 -17.24 5.56 -7.97
CA TRP A 714 -16.02 6.14 -7.40
C TRP A 714 -16.16 7.61 -6.96
N ASP A 715 -17.03 8.39 -7.60
CA ASP A 715 -17.33 9.78 -7.24
C ASP A 715 -18.40 9.92 -6.14
N PHE A 716 -18.89 8.80 -5.60
CA PHE A 716 -19.78 8.71 -4.44
C PHE A 716 -19.18 7.94 -3.25
N VAL A 717 -18.18 7.08 -3.47
CA VAL A 717 -17.66 6.15 -2.44
C VAL A 717 -17.20 6.84 -1.16
N GLU A 718 -16.70 8.08 -1.25
CA GLU A 718 -16.24 8.88 -0.11
C GLU A 718 -17.37 9.61 0.61
N ALA A 719 -18.59 9.68 0.05
CA ALA A 719 -19.67 10.44 0.66
C ALA A 719 -20.10 9.86 2.02
N PRO A 720 -20.26 8.52 2.18
CA PRO A 720 -20.51 7.90 3.48
C PRO A 720 -19.44 8.17 4.54
N SER A 721 -18.15 8.02 4.20
CA SER A 721 -17.01 8.18 5.12
C SER A 721 -16.83 9.64 5.53
N GLN A 722 -16.84 10.56 4.57
CA GLN A 722 -16.74 12.00 4.83
C GLN A 722 -17.92 12.56 5.63
N MET A 723 -19.12 11.96 5.51
CA MET A 723 -20.27 12.39 6.30
C MET A 723 -19.98 12.16 7.79
N LEU A 724 -19.40 11.00 8.13
CA LEU A 724 -19.11 10.59 9.50
C LEU A 724 -17.99 11.41 10.14
N GLU A 725 -17.09 12.01 9.36
CA GLU A 725 -16.07 12.94 9.86
C GLU A 725 -16.69 14.09 10.68
N ASN A 726 -17.93 14.52 10.35
CA ASN A 726 -18.62 15.61 11.05
C ASN A 726 -18.91 15.29 12.54
N TRP A 727 -18.96 14.02 12.94
CA TRP A 727 -19.13 13.66 14.35
C TRP A 727 -17.91 14.08 15.18
N CYS A 728 -16.69 13.96 14.62
CA CYS A 728 -15.46 14.44 15.27
C CYS A 728 -15.39 15.97 15.38
N TRP A 729 -16.31 16.70 14.75
CA TRP A 729 -16.44 18.16 14.82
C TRP A 729 -17.68 18.62 15.57
N THR A 730 -18.48 17.70 16.12
CA THR A 730 -19.68 18.03 16.88
C THR A 730 -19.36 18.08 18.38
N PRO A 731 -19.54 19.21 19.08
CA PRO A 731 -19.01 19.41 20.45
C PRO A 731 -19.33 18.29 21.44
N ASP A 732 -20.61 17.91 21.55
CA ASP A 732 -21.05 16.90 22.53
C ASP A 732 -20.51 15.50 22.18
N VAL A 733 -20.41 15.17 20.89
CA VAL A 733 -19.84 13.91 20.42
C VAL A 733 -18.33 13.87 20.68
N LEU A 734 -17.62 14.93 20.31
CA LEU A 734 -16.18 15.06 20.52
C LEU A 734 -15.81 14.97 22.01
N GLN A 735 -16.60 15.61 22.87
CA GLN A 735 -16.45 15.47 24.32
C GLN A 735 -16.74 14.03 24.77
N GLY A 736 -17.77 13.39 24.22
CA GLY A 736 -18.11 11.98 24.45
C GLY A 736 -16.95 11.03 24.14
N LEU A 737 -16.28 11.23 23.01
CA LEU A 737 -15.13 10.42 22.55
C LEU A 737 -13.86 10.62 23.40
N SER A 738 -13.80 11.67 24.20
CA SER A 738 -12.60 12.02 24.98
C SER A 738 -12.49 11.25 26.30
N SER A 739 -11.28 11.00 26.78
CA SER A 739 -10.94 10.58 28.14
C SER A 739 -9.44 10.78 28.34
N HIS A 740 -9.05 11.69 29.24
CA HIS A 740 -7.66 11.92 29.58
C HIS A 740 -7.00 10.59 30.00
N TRP A 741 -5.85 10.26 29.41
CA TRP A 741 -5.24 8.95 29.53
C TRP A 741 -4.81 8.59 30.97
N LYS A 742 -4.40 9.59 31.78
CA LYS A 742 -4.10 9.44 33.21
C LYS A 742 -5.32 9.58 34.13
N SER A 743 -5.95 10.77 34.16
CA SER A 743 -7.02 11.08 35.13
C SER A 743 -8.37 10.45 34.78
N GLY A 744 -8.60 10.09 33.50
CA GLY A 744 -9.91 9.64 33.02
C GLY A 744 -10.91 10.78 32.78
N GLU A 745 -10.54 12.03 33.05
CA GLU A 745 -11.42 13.19 32.88
C GLU A 745 -11.76 13.45 31.41
N LYS A 746 -12.95 13.99 31.15
CA LYS A 746 -13.33 14.43 29.81
C LYS A 746 -12.59 15.71 29.45
N ILE A 747 -12.39 15.92 28.15
CA ILE A 747 -11.91 17.20 27.63
C ILE A 747 -12.85 18.33 28.06
N SER A 748 -12.29 19.49 28.43
CA SER A 748 -13.10 20.62 28.88
C SER A 748 -13.93 21.20 27.73
N LYS A 749 -15.08 21.79 28.06
CA LYS A 749 -15.93 22.45 27.05
C LYS A 749 -15.21 23.60 26.36
N ASP A 750 -14.41 24.37 27.10
CA ASP A 750 -13.59 25.45 26.53
C ASP A 750 -12.61 24.93 25.47
N LEU A 751 -11.92 23.81 25.74
CA LEU A 751 -10.98 23.22 24.80
C LEU A 751 -11.69 22.63 23.57
N VAL A 752 -12.88 22.04 23.76
CA VAL A 752 -13.76 21.60 22.65
C VAL A 752 -14.19 22.76 21.79
N ASP A 753 -14.69 23.84 22.39
CA ASP A 753 -15.16 25.03 21.65
C ASP A 753 -14.02 25.67 20.85
N LYS A 754 -12.80 25.71 21.41
CA LYS A 754 -11.60 26.14 20.69
C LYS A 754 -11.27 25.21 19.53
N LEU A 755 -11.24 23.90 19.77
CA LEU A 755 -10.90 22.91 18.75
C LEU A 755 -11.90 22.92 17.60
N VAL A 756 -13.20 22.96 17.87
CA VAL A 756 -14.25 23.01 16.84
C VAL A 756 -14.15 24.29 15.99
N LYS A 757 -13.75 25.43 16.58
CA LYS A 757 -13.50 26.66 15.80
C LYS A 757 -12.35 26.52 14.80
N THR A 758 -11.46 25.56 14.97
CA THR A 758 -10.39 25.28 14.01
C THR A 758 -10.82 24.43 12.81
N LYS A 759 -12.08 23.94 12.77
CA LYS A 759 -12.59 23.11 11.65
C LYS A 759 -12.32 23.74 10.29
N HIS A 760 -12.56 25.04 10.19
CA HIS A 760 -12.43 25.80 8.94
C HIS A 760 -11.12 26.58 8.84
N LEU A 761 -10.17 26.34 9.73
CA LEU A 761 -8.87 27.00 9.68
C LEU A 761 -8.08 26.51 8.46
N ASN A 762 -7.74 27.42 7.56
CA ASN A 762 -7.05 27.13 6.29
C ASN A 762 -7.84 26.21 5.34
N GLU A 763 -9.16 26.16 5.50
CA GLU A 763 -10.04 25.32 4.68
C GLU A 763 -10.10 25.79 3.23
N ALA A 764 -9.98 27.11 2.97
CA ALA A 764 -9.97 27.60 1.59
C ALA A 764 -8.67 27.20 0.88
N MET A 765 -7.51 27.37 1.52
CA MET A 765 -6.22 26.86 1.02
C MET A 765 -6.24 25.34 0.81
N GLY A 766 -6.79 24.58 1.76
CA GLY A 766 -6.94 23.12 1.65
C GLY A 766 -7.83 22.72 0.47
N THR A 767 -8.96 23.42 0.29
CA THR A 767 -9.88 23.20 -0.84
C THR A 767 -9.24 23.56 -2.17
N LEU A 768 -8.48 24.66 -2.26
CA LEU A 768 -7.71 25.02 -3.45
C LEU A 768 -6.66 23.97 -3.80
N PHE A 769 -6.03 23.33 -2.81
CA PHE A 769 -5.11 22.23 -3.05
C PHE A 769 -5.81 20.98 -3.60
N GLN A 770 -7.02 20.65 -3.12
CA GLN A 770 -7.83 19.58 -3.71
C GLN A 770 -8.24 19.89 -5.16
N ILE A 771 -8.64 21.15 -5.43
CA ILE A 771 -8.95 21.63 -6.79
C ILE A 771 -7.72 21.55 -7.69
N LEU A 772 -6.52 21.88 -7.19
CA LEU A 772 -5.27 21.75 -7.94
C LEU A 772 -5.09 20.32 -8.47
N ILE A 773 -5.21 19.32 -7.59
CA ILE A 773 -5.01 17.92 -7.97
C ILE A 773 -6.07 17.49 -8.98
N GLY A 774 -7.34 17.80 -8.73
CA GLY A 774 -8.45 17.48 -9.64
C GLY A 774 -8.34 18.18 -11.00
N THR A 775 -7.88 19.44 -11.02
CA THR A 775 -7.68 20.21 -12.25
C THR A 775 -6.52 19.64 -13.06
N PHE A 776 -5.40 19.31 -12.42
CA PHE A 776 -4.27 18.65 -13.09
C PHE A 776 -4.70 17.33 -13.71
N ASP A 777 -5.37 16.46 -12.93
CA ASP A 777 -5.88 15.16 -13.38
C ASP A 777 -6.78 15.28 -14.62
N LEU A 778 -7.76 16.19 -14.59
CA LEU A 778 -8.63 16.41 -15.75
C LEU A 778 -7.86 16.99 -16.93
N THR A 779 -6.90 17.89 -16.70
CA THR A 779 -6.14 18.55 -17.78
C THR A 779 -5.29 17.55 -18.56
N VAL A 780 -4.54 16.68 -17.86
CA VAL A 780 -3.68 15.68 -18.53
C VAL A 780 -4.50 14.59 -19.25
N HIS A 781 -5.74 14.36 -18.82
CA HIS A 781 -6.65 13.36 -19.39
C HIS A 781 -7.70 13.94 -20.36
N SER A 782 -7.72 15.26 -20.60
CA SER A 782 -8.59 15.89 -21.61
C SER A 782 -7.83 16.82 -22.56
N PRO A 783 -6.75 16.33 -23.20
CA PRO A 783 -5.99 17.13 -24.15
C PRO A 783 -6.85 17.44 -25.40
N ASP A 784 -6.57 18.58 -26.04
CA ASP A 784 -7.27 18.97 -27.28
C ASP A 784 -7.02 17.98 -28.44
N SER A 785 -5.88 17.29 -28.43
CA SER A 785 -5.53 16.25 -29.39
C SER A 785 -4.48 15.28 -28.84
N HIS A 786 -4.32 14.14 -29.51
CA HIS A 786 -3.28 13.18 -29.17
C HIS A 786 -1.85 13.72 -29.33
N GLU A 787 -1.64 14.68 -30.24
CA GLU A 787 -0.33 15.36 -30.36
C GLU A 787 -0.08 16.32 -29.20
N ALA A 788 -1.14 16.96 -28.67
CA ALA A 788 -1.01 17.87 -27.54
C ALA A 788 -0.55 17.14 -26.26
N VAL A 789 -1.02 15.92 -26.01
CA VAL A 789 -0.57 15.13 -24.84
C VAL A 789 0.89 14.69 -24.95
N LYS A 790 1.37 14.33 -26.16
CA LYS A 790 2.78 13.99 -26.40
C LYS A 790 3.76 15.12 -26.12
N GLN A 791 3.31 16.36 -26.32
CA GLN A 791 4.11 17.57 -26.11
C GLN A 791 3.97 18.15 -24.69
N LEU A 792 3.15 17.53 -23.84
CA LEU A 792 2.84 18.05 -22.52
C LEU A 792 4.01 17.88 -21.56
N ASN A 793 4.49 18.97 -20.96
CA ASN A 793 5.41 18.90 -19.83
C ASN A 793 4.60 18.84 -18.51
N CYS A 794 4.36 17.63 -18.02
CA CYS A 794 3.57 17.38 -16.81
C CYS A 794 4.15 18.03 -15.54
N GLY A 795 5.48 18.06 -15.40
CA GLY A 795 6.16 18.72 -14.28
C GLY A 795 5.91 20.23 -14.28
N ARG A 796 6.10 20.86 -15.44
CA ARG A 796 5.80 22.29 -15.65
C ARG A 796 4.33 22.60 -15.40
N LEU A 797 3.42 21.82 -15.96
CA LEU A 797 1.97 22.01 -15.79
C LEU A 797 1.58 21.94 -14.31
N TRP A 798 2.08 20.95 -13.57
CA TRP A 798 1.81 20.82 -12.14
C TRP A 798 2.25 22.07 -11.37
N ASN A 799 3.49 22.53 -11.59
CA ASN A 799 4.03 23.68 -10.88
C ASN A 799 3.29 24.98 -11.24
N GLN A 800 2.90 25.14 -12.51
CA GLN A 800 2.09 26.26 -12.96
C GLN A 800 0.70 26.26 -12.30
N LEU A 801 -0.03 25.15 -12.37
CA LEU A 801 -1.35 25.05 -11.75
C LEU A 801 -1.29 25.23 -10.24
N ARG A 802 -0.23 24.74 -9.58
CA ARG A 802 -0.02 24.95 -8.14
C ARG A 802 0.04 26.43 -7.83
N ALA A 803 0.89 27.18 -8.53
CA ALA A 803 1.03 28.62 -8.32
C ALA A 803 -0.29 29.36 -8.62
N GLU A 804 -0.96 29.05 -9.74
CA GLU A 804 -2.17 29.75 -10.19
C GLU A 804 -3.42 29.46 -9.36
N ILE A 805 -3.58 28.22 -8.87
CA ILE A 805 -4.77 27.80 -8.11
C ILE A 805 -4.59 28.12 -6.64
N SER A 806 -3.47 27.74 -6.05
CA SER A 806 -3.25 27.94 -4.61
C SER A 806 -2.81 29.36 -4.25
N GLY A 807 -2.17 30.08 -5.18
CA GLY A 807 -1.52 31.36 -4.90
C GLY A 807 -0.24 31.24 -4.06
N VAL A 808 0.21 30.02 -3.75
CA VAL A 808 1.38 29.75 -2.90
C VAL A 808 2.64 29.69 -3.73
N LYS A 809 3.65 30.49 -3.37
CA LYS A 809 4.96 30.47 -4.01
C LYS A 809 5.72 29.19 -3.74
N GLY A 810 6.63 28.80 -4.61
CA GLY A 810 7.52 27.66 -4.39
C GLY A 810 8.90 27.85 -5.03
N PRO A 811 9.61 26.76 -5.33
CA PRO A 811 10.99 26.81 -5.80
C PRO A 811 11.20 27.66 -7.07
N GLU A 812 10.18 27.77 -7.92
CA GLU A 812 10.21 28.62 -9.11
C GLU A 812 10.46 30.10 -8.81
N GLU A 813 10.07 30.58 -7.62
CA GLU A 813 10.25 31.97 -7.17
C GLU A 813 11.62 32.20 -6.51
N VAL A 814 12.39 31.14 -6.23
CA VAL A 814 13.73 31.20 -5.62
C VAL A 814 14.81 30.61 -6.53
N GLY A 815 14.58 30.64 -7.85
CA GLY A 815 15.61 30.40 -8.87
C GLY A 815 15.64 29.01 -9.50
N TYR A 816 14.70 28.11 -9.19
CA TYR A 816 14.68 26.75 -9.76
C TYR A 816 13.94 26.63 -11.11
N GLY A 817 13.25 27.68 -11.58
CA GLY A 817 12.41 27.63 -12.78
C GLY A 817 11.15 26.78 -12.59
N MET A 818 10.33 26.62 -13.64
CA MET A 818 9.03 25.91 -13.53
C MET A 818 9.12 24.37 -13.61
N GLU A 819 10.29 23.81 -13.90
CA GLU A 819 10.47 22.35 -14.11
C GLU A 819 11.16 21.67 -12.91
N TRP A 820 11.28 22.37 -11.79
CA TRP A 820 12.05 21.95 -10.62
C TRP A 820 11.57 20.65 -9.94
N GLY A 821 10.27 20.37 -10.04
CA GLY A 821 9.59 19.35 -9.24
C GLY A 821 8.68 18.46 -10.06
N GLN A 822 8.68 17.17 -9.73
CA GLN A 822 7.94 16.12 -10.42
C GLN A 822 6.81 15.56 -9.55
N LYS A 823 6.14 16.43 -8.77
CA LYS A 823 5.12 16.01 -7.79
C LYS A 823 4.00 15.18 -8.42
N HIS A 824 3.63 15.44 -9.68
CA HIS A 824 2.66 14.63 -10.42
C HIS A 824 3.03 13.14 -10.46
N ALA A 825 4.32 12.80 -10.57
CA ALA A 825 4.82 11.43 -10.60
C ALA A 825 4.82 10.77 -9.21
N THR A 826 4.63 11.55 -8.14
CA THR A 826 4.55 11.09 -6.75
C THR A 826 3.12 10.82 -6.28
N ILE A 827 2.11 11.23 -7.05
CA ILE A 827 0.68 11.09 -6.71
C ILE A 827 0.17 9.79 -7.31
N GLY A 828 0.01 8.77 -6.47
CA GLY A 828 -0.43 7.44 -6.89
C GLY A 828 -1.82 7.40 -7.52
N HIS A 829 -2.72 8.32 -7.14
CA HIS A 829 -4.11 8.38 -7.64
C HIS A 829 -4.18 8.40 -9.17
N PHE A 830 -3.30 9.14 -9.85
CA PHE A 830 -3.36 9.26 -11.31
C PHE A 830 -3.06 7.95 -12.06
N VAL A 831 -2.45 6.96 -11.41
CA VAL A 831 -2.13 5.64 -11.99
C VAL A 831 -2.74 4.47 -11.22
N GLY A 832 -3.40 4.76 -10.09
CA GLY A 832 -3.98 3.80 -9.16
C GLY A 832 -5.49 3.58 -9.34
N GLY A 833 -6.06 3.99 -10.49
CA GLY A 833 -7.48 3.83 -10.81
C GLY A 833 -8.36 5.05 -10.55
N TYR A 834 -7.79 6.16 -10.06
CA TYR A 834 -8.49 7.45 -9.89
C TYR A 834 -8.25 8.42 -11.05
N ASP A 835 -7.67 7.97 -12.16
CA ASP A 835 -7.48 8.78 -13.36
C ASP A 835 -8.80 9.41 -13.85
N ALA A 836 -8.74 10.70 -14.20
CA ALA A 836 -9.91 11.53 -14.49
C ALA A 836 -11.03 11.35 -13.45
N GLY A 837 -10.65 11.27 -12.18
CA GLY A 837 -11.49 10.83 -11.08
C GLY A 837 -11.19 11.50 -9.75
N TYR A 838 -10.09 12.22 -9.64
CA TYR A 838 -9.70 12.84 -8.37
C TYR A 838 -10.74 13.88 -7.89
N TYR A 839 -11.50 14.49 -8.81
CA TYR A 839 -12.62 15.38 -8.46
C TYR A 839 -13.66 14.71 -7.54
N GLY A 840 -13.74 13.38 -7.55
CA GLY A 840 -14.65 12.58 -6.73
C GLY A 840 -14.55 12.90 -5.24
N TYR A 841 -13.36 13.26 -4.72
CA TYR A 841 -13.20 13.66 -3.31
C TYR A 841 -14.01 14.91 -2.94
N LEU A 842 -13.97 15.96 -3.77
CA LEU A 842 -14.76 17.18 -3.54
C LEU A 842 -16.23 16.97 -3.89
N TYR A 843 -16.51 16.18 -4.92
CA TYR A 843 -17.86 15.85 -5.36
C TYR A 843 -18.61 15.06 -4.28
N SER A 844 -17.98 14.04 -3.70
CA SER A 844 -18.48 13.31 -2.54
C SER A 844 -18.63 14.19 -1.30
N LYS A 845 -17.72 15.16 -1.08
CA LYS A 845 -17.79 16.08 0.08
C LYS A 845 -19.04 16.96 0.04
N VAL A 846 -19.50 17.33 -1.15
CA VAL A 846 -20.77 18.03 -1.33
C VAL A 846 -21.94 17.18 -0.84
N PHE A 847 -22.03 15.94 -1.28
CA PHE A 847 -23.13 15.05 -0.90
C PHE A 847 -23.07 14.64 0.57
N SER A 848 -21.87 14.38 1.10
CA SER A 848 -21.67 14.03 2.49
C SER A 848 -22.13 15.16 3.42
N THR A 849 -21.80 16.40 3.07
CA THR A 849 -22.24 17.58 3.81
C THR A 849 -23.76 17.74 3.71
N ASP A 850 -24.35 17.55 2.53
CA ASP A 850 -25.80 17.65 2.35
C ASP A 850 -26.56 16.58 3.15
N MET A 851 -26.06 15.35 3.17
CA MET A 851 -26.60 14.26 4.00
C MET A 851 -26.51 14.58 5.50
N PHE A 852 -25.35 15.02 5.97
CA PHE A 852 -25.14 15.38 7.37
C PHE A 852 -26.05 16.53 7.80
N TYR A 853 -26.08 17.62 7.03
CA TYR A 853 -26.88 18.80 7.35
C TYR A 853 -28.38 18.51 7.33
N THR A 854 -28.83 17.64 6.42
CA THR A 854 -30.26 17.31 6.29
C THR A 854 -30.74 16.37 7.40
N ALA A 855 -29.91 15.40 7.83
CA ALA A 855 -30.38 14.32 8.71
C ALA A 855 -29.78 14.32 10.13
N PHE A 856 -28.59 14.91 10.34
CA PHE A 856 -27.80 14.67 11.55
C PHE A 856 -27.27 15.94 12.23
N LYS A 857 -27.19 17.08 11.56
CA LYS A 857 -26.60 18.31 12.13
C LYS A 857 -27.26 18.77 13.43
N GLU A 858 -28.59 18.68 13.51
CA GLU A 858 -29.35 19.05 14.71
C GLU A 858 -29.27 17.98 15.80
N ASN A 859 -29.22 16.70 15.43
CA ASN A 859 -29.11 15.58 16.35
C ASN A 859 -28.24 14.46 15.75
N PRO A 860 -26.92 14.47 16.00
CA PRO A 860 -26.00 13.49 15.41
C PRO A 860 -26.22 12.07 15.97
N MET A 861 -26.96 11.93 17.07
CA MET A 861 -27.22 10.64 17.70
C MET A 861 -28.66 10.15 17.47
N ASP A 862 -29.32 10.66 16.42
CA ASP A 862 -30.66 10.23 16.01
C ASP A 862 -30.64 8.81 15.43
N GLY A 863 -31.22 7.86 16.18
CA GLY A 863 -31.28 6.46 15.78
C GLY A 863 -32.31 6.12 14.71
N GLU A 864 -33.31 6.99 14.48
CA GLU A 864 -34.25 6.82 13.37
C GLU A 864 -33.60 7.29 12.07
N ALA A 865 -32.97 8.46 12.09
CA ALA A 865 -32.21 8.98 10.96
C ALA A 865 -31.05 8.05 10.58
N GLY A 866 -30.34 7.51 11.58
CA GLY A 866 -29.25 6.54 11.38
C GLY A 866 -29.70 5.23 10.73
N ARG A 867 -30.81 4.63 11.16
CA ARG A 867 -31.37 3.42 10.53
C ARG A 867 -31.90 3.70 9.12
N ARG A 868 -32.44 4.89 8.88
CA ARG A 868 -32.85 5.34 7.55
C ARG A 868 -31.63 5.49 6.63
N TYR A 869 -30.54 6.09 7.12
CA TYR A 869 -29.26 6.18 6.41
C TYR A 869 -28.69 4.79 6.08
N ARG A 870 -28.63 3.89 7.06
CA ARG A 870 -28.22 2.49 6.86
C ARG A 870 -29.02 1.83 5.74
N LYS A 871 -30.36 1.89 5.80
CA LYS A 871 -31.24 1.21 4.84
C LYS A 871 -31.20 1.81 3.44
N LEU A 872 -31.19 3.15 3.33
CA LEU A 872 -31.33 3.84 2.05
C LEU A 872 -30.00 4.06 1.36
N VAL A 873 -28.89 4.15 2.11
CA VAL A 873 -27.56 4.43 1.56
C VAL A 873 -26.67 3.19 1.65
N LEU A 874 -26.37 2.72 2.86
CA LEU A 874 -25.33 1.71 3.07
C LEU A 874 -25.71 0.28 2.64
N GLU A 875 -26.91 -0.19 3.00
CA GLU A 875 -27.37 -1.56 2.73
C GLU A 875 -27.49 -1.85 1.23
N ARG A 876 -27.67 -0.81 0.41
CA ARG A 876 -27.80 -0.96 -1.03
C ARG A 876 -26.46 -1.20 -1.72
N GLY A 877 -25.35 -0.77 -1.13
CA GLY A 877 -24.06 -0.73 -1.85
C GLY A 877 -24.24 -0.18 -3.26
N GLY A 878 -23.60 -0.83 -4.24
CA GLY A 878 -23.68 -0.48 -5.65
C GLY A 878 -24.88 -1.05 -6.43
N SER A 879 -25.97 -1.45 -5.77
CA SER A 879 -27.13 -2.12 -6.41
C SER A 879 -28.13 -1.17 -7.08
N MET A 880 -27.92 0.15 -6.99
CA MET A 880 -28.79 1.19 -7.52
C MET A 880 -27.98 2.43 -7.88
N ASP A 881 -28.47 3.23 -8.84
CA ASP A 881 -27.92 4.56 -9.15
C ASP A 881 -27.91 5.46 -7.90
N GLU A 882 -26.74 6.00 -7.58
CA GLU A 882 -26.47 6.76 -6.38
C GLU A 882 -27.22 8.12 -6.37
N ASN A 883 -27.58 8.68 -7.53
CA ASN A 883 -28.47 9.86 -7.56
C ASN A 883 -29.88 9.50 -7.08
N VAL A 884 -30.39 8.31 -7.42
CA VAL A 884 -31.68 7.84 -6.92
C VAL A 884 -31.60 7.58 -5.41
N MET A 885 -30.51 6.94 -4.97
CA MET A 885 -30.21 6.70 -3.56
C MET A 885 -30.21 7.99 -2.74
N LEU A 886 -29.47 9.00 -3.19
CA LEU A 886 -29.40 10.32 -2.54
C LEU A 886 -30.75 11.02 -2.55
N ARG A 887 -31.47 11.00 -3.67
CA ARG A 887 -32.80 11.62 -3.77
C ARG A 887 -33.77 11.03 -2.75
N GLU A 888 -33.79 9.71 -2.61
CA GLU A 888 -34.64 9.03 -1.62
C GLU A 888 -34.25 9.35 -0.19
N PHE A 889 -32.95 9.43 0.11
CA PHE A 889 -32.48 9.78 1.45
C PHE A 889 -32.70 11.26 1.80
N LEU A 890 -32.47 12.17 0.87
CA LEU A 890 -32.63 13.62 1.08
C LEU A 890 -34.08 14.09 0.96
N GLY A 891 -34.93 13.34 0.25
CA GLY A 891 -36.29 13.75 -0.10
C GLY A 891 -36.35 14.81 -1.22
N ARG A 892 -35.22 15.09 -1.88
CA ARG A 892 -35.02 16.07 -2.96
C ARG A 892 -33.72 15.75 -3.71
N GLU A 893 -33.48 16.40 -4.84
CA GLU A 893 -32.16 16.31 -5.50
C GLU A 893 -31.04 16.83 -4.58
N PRO A 894 -29.84 16.22 -4.63
CA PRO A 894 -28.66 16.75 -3.95
C PRO A 894 -28.22 18.08 -4.57
N ASN A 895 -27.66 18.98 -3.76
CA ASN A 895 -27.13 20.28 -4.21
C ASN A 895 -26.00 20.77 -3.28
N PRO A 896 -25.17 21.73 -3.73
CA PRO A 896 -24.00 22.19 -2.96
C PRO A 896 -24.30 23.23 -1.88
N GLU A 897 -25.55 23.63 -1.66
CA GLU A 897 -25.88 24.75 -0.76
C GLU A 897 -25.42 24.52 0.69
N ASN A 898 -25.62 23.30 1.21
CA ASN A 898 -25.15 22.95 2.55
C ASN A 898 -23.62 22.90 2.64
N PHE A 899 -22.94 22.51 1.56
CA PHE A 899 -21.49 22.54 1.48
C PHE A 899 -20.96 23.98 1.49
N TYR A 900 -21.53 24.87 0.69
CA TYR A 900 -21.17 26.28 0.70
C TYR A 900 -21.44 26.94 2.06
N LYS A 901 -22.57 26.62 2.69
CA LYS A 901 -22.89 27.07 4.03
C LYS A 901 -21.87 26.57 5.08
N ASP A 902 -21.45 25.30 5.03
CA ASP A 902 -20.43 24.77 5.94
C ASP A 902 -19.09 25.51 5.76
N LEU A 903 -18.74 25.89 4.52
CA LEU A 903 -17.54 26.68 4.22
C LEU A 903 -17.68 28.18 4.52
N GLY A 904 -18.85 28.66 4.93
CA GLY A 904 -19.11 30.10 5.13
C GLY A 904 -19.13 30.91 3.83
N LEU A 905 -19.44 30.26 2.70
CA LEU A 905 -19.52 30.86 1.37
C LEU A 905 -20.96 31.25 1.02
N PRO A 906 -21.15 32.28 0.16
CA PRO A 906 -22.47 32.75 -0.27
C PRO A 906 -23.14 31.84 -1.31
#